data_AF-A0A9X0CSV0-F1
#
_entry.id   AF-A0A9X0CSV0-F1
#
_cell.length_a   1.000
_cell.length_b   1.000
_cell.length_c   1.000
_cell.angle_alpha   90.00
_cell.angle_beta   90.00
_cell.angle_gamma   90.00
#
_symmetry.space_group_name_H-M   'P 1'
#
loop_
_entity.id
_entity.type
_entity.pdbx_description
1 polymer ?
#
loop_
_entity_poly.entity_id
_entity_poly.type
_entity_poly.pdbx_seq_one_letter_code
_entity_poly.pdbx_strand_id
1 'polypeptide(L)'
;MQTSCSYPDLVNEELKKYDGEVCKYFQVDRRPSVKTPPAQTIDDVLTTSNGTTFYILVEPGEHGLPESPESVRSMKTCMTFLTDTQEDDEEDTLPSYIEAIVIREELFLDLRKHLRMEFLEHLEEWKIQALDRANSVVSAKVEELNSELDLRLHLHEPRAARAEQDVHNVRAAELVMHRERVERHCRGVTTSLNEFKARFQQMVEEHDKETEIFKQSVQELEATFTSATKTHELLVIQDQVAGRVEQYMNVIRTSLRMFRHDLDDMLSTLRNSNARFRKTFKVFSDGGNFSTDEVDEYRKKLERMASKIDTSEGSFMAELEGMESKRLEAATDYAGKLEDRFKHHLFDLTFMEKVTRWLTNTQVKVKSEVAFSNSQAKKLAIYLSTFERHIDAVEKPNLDKEQVTAREVQGSLIPILQTFHERSMYLNCLLNPATPSLAVLQAGLKKKEEKKEEERKDGKGSKGALKSKKSKRRLSQKVLIETNETADSTEPRSGEGVKPKSTPSLSRAAKAAEGDGRPKTVPGELSHKLSDLDKQNGRQRSAGNRRLSASRRDPLGPRYDKKYLVFGEKNEEGRHFMARIRNILREGLEGLLATSEMYYRQKGQRTPTRPQAIHENFDLCAEALVQRLTSYKTQSEDYHNSCIQELRSQMQKFSVILVHLPPLVVQIIVADQLRDLEKERVTLENDYQVRVQELERRKNLHQSQLRPSLGHPHNRTEMDTLCGSEERRRQEALDGAKQHAEALAKLEAQFAGSFIEKLAQTCETMLLQFDAVLSLDDVEVGKVEPKPKSTKRLLREKMAGDEDGKDKLAPFPSVKTVKTTPGHLAVVKSRNKAYEDYKEKFESRLTAIREAMNAQIQNEERWTRSWQRSINKIKELY
;
A
#
# COMPACT_ATOMS: atom_id res chain seq x y z
N MET A 1 -28.18 -108.57 43.94
CA MET A 1 -28.00 -110.01 43.73
C MET A 1 -28.66 -110.75 44.88
N GLN A 2 -29.97 -110.95 44.79
CA GLN A 2 -30.65 -112.02 45.52
C GLN A 2 -30.32 -113.31 44.75
N THR A 3 -29.93 -114.36 45.46
CA THR A 3 -29.65 -115.69 44.90
C THR A 3 -30.93 -116.27 44.32
N SER A 4 -31.24 -115.91 43.07
CA SER A 4 -32.22 -116.62 42.26
C SER A 4 -31.68 -118.04 42.08
N CYS A 5 -32.38 -119.02 42.62
CA CYS A 5 -32.10 -120.43 42.39
C CYS A 5 -31.94 -120.65 40.88
N SER A 6 -30.88 -121.34 40.42
CA SER A 6 -30.71 -121.55 38.99
C SER A 6 -31.86 -122.41 38.46
N TYR A 7 -32.24 -122.23 37.19
CA TYR A 7 -33.32 -123.04 36.62
C TYR A 7 -33.06 -124.57 36.77
N PRO A 8 -31.82 -125.08 36.59
CA PRO A 8 -31.46 -126.45 36.93
C PRO A 8 -31.66 -126.79 38.42
N ASP A 9 -31.36 -125.87 39.35
CA ASP A 9 -31.57 -126.10 40.78
C ASP A 9 -33.06 -126.22 41.14
N LEU A 10 -33.93 -125.42 40.52
CA LEU A 10 -35.39 -125.52 40.68
C LEU A 10 -35.92 -126.86 40.19
N VAL A 11 -35.46 -127.31 39.01
CA VAL A 11 -35.82 -128.62 38.45
C VAL A 11 -35.32 -129.76 39.35
N ASN A 12 -34.11 -129.63 39.92
CA ASN A 12 -33.56 -130.61 40.86
C ASN A 12 -34.40 -130.72 42.14
N GLU A 13 -34.92 -129.59 42.64
CA GLU A 13 -35.77 -129.56 43.83
C GLU A 13 -37.11 -130.28 43.60
N GLU A 14 -37.75 -130.06 42.44
CA GLU A 14 -38.96 -130.81 42.06
C GLU A 14 -38.68 -132.31 41.87
N LEU A 15 -37.55 -132.67 41.25
CA LEU A 15 -37.16 -134.07 41.08
C LEU A 15 -36.93 -134.77 42.42
N LYS A 16 -36.35 -134.09 43.43
CA LYS A 16 -36.20 -134.65 44.78
C LYS A 16 -37.55 -134.90 45.46
N LYS A 17 -38.52 -134.01 45.24
CA LYS A 17 -39.88 -134.19 45.77
C LYS A 17 -40.57 -135.38 45.12
N TYR A 18 -40.50 -135.48 43.79
CA TYR A 18 -41.07 -136.61 43.05
C TYR A 18 -40.42 -137.95 43.44
N ASP A 19 -39.08 -137.97 43.57
CA ASP A 19 -38.32 -139.12 44.03
C ASP A 19 -38.78 -139.62 45.42
N GLY A 20 -39.02 -138.70 46.36
CA GLY A 20 -39.55 -139.02 47.68
C GLY A 20 -40.97 -139.61 47.67
N GLU A 21 -41.87 -139.07 46.84
CA GLU A 21 -43.25 -139.58 46.73
C GLU A 21 -43.30 -140.98 46.11
N VAL A 22 -42.48 -141.24 45.09
CA VAL A 22 -42.40 -142.58 44.46
C VAL A 22 -41.83 -143.61 45.45
N CYS A 23 -40.77 -143.26 46.18
CA CYS A 23 -40.21 -144.14 47.20
C CYS A 23 -41.22 -144.45 48.31
N LYS A 24 -41.98 -143.43 48.76
CA LYS A 24 -43.04 -143.58 49.77
C LYS A 24 -44.18 -144.50 49.29
N TYR A 25 -44.65 -144.35 48.05
CA TYR A 25 -45.74 -145.16 47.50
C TYR A 25 -45.39 -146.65 47.45
N PHE A 26 -44.17 -146.98 47.04
CA PHE A 26 -43.71 -148.37 46.97
C PHE A 26 -43.20 -148.94 48.30
N GLN A 27 -43.22 -148.13 49.37
CA GLN A 27 -42.71 -148.44 50.71
C GLN A 27 -41.24 -148.88 50.68
N VAL A 28 -40.45 -148.18 49.87
CA VAL A 28 -39.01 -148.42 49.72
C VAL A 28 -38.22 -147.25 50.26
N ASP A 29 -37.14 -147.55 50.97
CA ASP A 29 -36.17 -146.55 51.43
C ASP A 29 -34.79 -146.88 50.88
N ARG A 30 -33.96 -145.88 50.60
CA ARG A 30 -32.56 -146.05 50.17
C ARG A 30 -31.60 -146.20 51.35
N ARG A 31 -32.04 -146.00 52.61
CA ARG A 31 -31.16 -146.03 53.80
C ARG A 31 -31.85 -146.56 55.08
N PRO A 32 -31.45 -147.70 55.65
CA PRO A 32 -31.86 -148.06 57.01
C PRO A 32 -31.12 -147.18 58.03
N SER A 33 -31.85 -146.41 58.83
CA SER A 33 -31.31 -145.48 59.83
C SER A 33 -30.76 -146.19 61.08
N VAL A 34 -29.56 -145.80 61.55
CA VAL A 34 -28.89 -146.27 62.79
C VAL A 34 -29.52 -145.68 64.07
N LYS A 35 -30.81 -145.33 64.05
CA LYS A 35 -31.57 -144.94 65.25
C LYS A 35 -32.95 -145.59 65.21
N THR A 36 -33.06 -146.76 65.83
CA THR A 36 -34.29 -147.53 66.09
C THR A 36 -35.09 -146.94 67.27
N PRO A 37 -36.39 -147.28 67.41
CA PRO A 37 -36.78 -148.37 68.33
C PRO A 37 -37.18 -149.66 67.59
N PRO A 38 -37.13 -150.83 68.26
CA PRO A 38 -36.99 -152.12 67.60
C PRO A 38 -38.34 -152.77 67.29
N ALA A 39 -38.79 -152.69 66.04
CA ALA A 39 -39.72 -153.65 65.42
C ALA A 39 -40.03 -153.28 63.94
N GLN A 40 -39.02 -153.17 63.08
CA GLN A 40 -39.27 -153.18 61.63
C GLN A 40 -38.25 -154.10 60.99
N THR A 41 -38.61 -155.37 60.87
CA THR A 41 -37.89 -156.36 60.07
C THR A 41 -37.90 -155.89 58.61
N ILE A 42 -36.77 -156.04 57.93
CA ILE A 42 -36.65 -155.77 56.48
C ILE A 42 -37.19 -157.01 55.76
N ASP A 43 -38.04 -156.82 54.76
CA ASP A 43 -38.68 -157.93 54.05
C ASP A 43 -37.79 -158.44 52.90
N ASP A 44 -37.33 -157.50 52.06
CA ASP A 44 -36.53 -157.81 50.87
C ASP A 44 -35.73 -156.59 50.41
N VAL A 45 -34.68 -156.82 49.63
CA VAL A 45 -33.77 -155.79 49.11
C VAL A 45 -33.78 -155.79 47.59
N LEU A 46 -34.03 -154.62 47.02
CA LEU A 46 -34.08 -154.37 45.59
C LEU A 46 -32.90 -153.50 45.18
N THR A 47 -32.20 -153.85 44.10
CA THR A 47 -31.12 -153.00 43.57
C THR A 47 -31.37 -152.74 42.10
N THR A 48 -31.43 -151.46 41.71
CA THR A 48 -31.64 -151.04 40.31
C THR A 48 -30.36 -151.22 39.50
N SER A 49 -30.50 -151.22 38.16
CA SER A 49 -29.38 -151.29 37.21
C SER A 49 -28.33 -150.17 37.37
N ASN A 50 -28.70 -149.00 37.88
CA ASN A 50 -27.73 -147.93 38.21
C ASN A 50 -26.96 -148.18 39.53
N GLY A 51 -27.20 -149.31 40.21
CA GLY A 51 -26.51 -149.70 41.44
C GLY A 51 -27.10 -149.12 42.72
N THR A 52 -28.29 -148.51 42.66
CA THR A 52 -28.97 -147.97 43.84
C THR A 52 -29.78 -149.04 44.53
N THR A 53 -29.52 -149.24 45.81
CA THR A 53 -30.21 -150.23 46.64
C THR A 53 -31.37 -149.59 47.40
N PHE A 54 -32.52 -150.28 47.37
CA PHE A 54 -33.78 -149.94 47.98
C PHE A 54 -34.23 -151.09 48.90
N TYR A 55 -34.68 -150.75 50.11
CA TYR A 55 -35.08 -151.69 51.15
C TYR A 55 -36.60 -151.67 51.29
N ILE A 56 -37.27 -152.83 51.22
CA ILE A 56 -38.72 -152.99 51.41
C ILE A 56 -39.01 -153.18 52.91
N LEU A 57 -39.93 -152.40 53.48
CA LEU A 57 -40.24 -152.36 54.91
C LEU A 57 -41.47 -153.24 55.25
N VAL A 58 -41.43 -154.02 56.36
CA VAL A 58 -42.47 -155.04 56.72
C VAL A 58 -43.72 -154.48 57.42
N GLU A 59 -43.71 -153.27 57.99
CA GLU A 59 -44.94 -152.74 58.62
C GLU A 59 -45.88 -152.04 57.61
N PRO A 60 -47.20 -152.32 57.66
CA PRO A 60 -48.20 -151.68 56.82
C PRO A 60 -48.37 -150.20 57.21
N GLY A 61 -47.57 -149.32 56.59
CA GLY A 61 -47.76 -147.88 56.68
C GLY A 61 -48.90 -147.43 55.78
N GLU A 62 -50.03 -147.01 56.37
CA GLU A 62 -51.29 -146.39 55.89
C GLU A 62 -51.98 -146.93 54.61
N HIS A 63 -51.25 -147.59 53.72
CA HIS A 63 -51.69 -148.19 52.47
C HIS A 63 -51.12 -149.62 52.25
N GLY A 64 -50.56 -150.25 53.30
CA GLY A 64 -50.25 -151.68 53.33
C GLY A 64 -51.34 -152.46 54.10
N LEU A 65 -51.74 -153.63 53.60
CA LEU A 65 -52.71 -154.52 54.26
C LEU A 65 -51.99 -155.41 55.29
N PRO A 66 -52.47 -155.56 56.55
CA PRO A 66 -51.89 -156.48 57.52
C PRO A 66 -52.27 -157.95 57.26
N GLU A 67 -51.31 -158.85 57.44
CA GLU A 67 -51.52 -160.29 57.64
C GLU A 67 -52.09 -160.54 59.06
N SER A 68 -53.37 -160.93 59.17
CA SER A 68 -54.02 -161.33 60.43
C SER A 68 -54.87 -162.59 60.22
N PRO A 69 -54.91 -163.56 61.17
CA PRO A 69 -55.70 -164.79 61.10
C PRO A 69 -57.22 -164.62 60.99
N GLU A 70 -57.75 -163.39 61.01
CA GLU A 70 -59.16 -163.11 60.66
C GLU A 70 -59.41 -163.03 59.14
N SER A 71 -58.37 -162.85 58.31
CA SER A 71 -58.50 -162.87 56.84
C SER A 71 -58.66 -164.29 56.27
N VAL A 72 -58.25 -165.32 57.03
CA VAL A 72 -58.47 -166.74 56.70
C VAL A 72 -59.93 -167.17 56.96
N ARG A 73 -60.70 -166.40 57.74
CA ARG A 73 -62.16 -166.61 57.88
C ARG A 73 -62.97 -166.00 56.73
N SER A 74 -62.50 -164.95 56.05
CA SER A 74 -63.21 -164.37 54.90
C SER A 74 -63.11 -165.22 53.61
N MET A 75 -62.16 -166.15 53.54
CA MET A 75 -62.05 -167.14 52.44
C MET A 75 -62.88 -168.42 52.68
N LYS A 76 -63.57 -168.54 53.83
CA LYS A 76 -64.50 -169.66 54.12
C LYS A 76 -65.99 -169.28 54.01
N THR A 77 -66.32 -168.02 53.68
CA THR A 77 -67.71 -167.50 53.61
C THR A 77 -68.20 -167.19 52.19
N CYS A 78 -67.63 -167.79 51.14
CA CYS A 78 -68.26 -167.79 49.82
C CYS A 78 -68.28 -169.17 49.13
N MET A 79 -68.26 -170.26 49.90
CA MET A 79 -68.60 -171.60 49.42
C MET A 79 -69.36 -172.41 50.48
N THR A 80 -70.50 -171.89 50.94
CA THR A 80 -71.51 -172.70 51.67
C THR A 80 -72.87 -171.99 51.70
N PHE A 81 -73.55 -171.98 50.56
CA PHE A 81 -75.00 -172.18 50.53
C PHE A 81 -75.18 -173.68 50.32
N LEU A 82 -75.99 -174.31 51.18
CA LEU A 82 -76.56 -175.65 51.06
C LEU A 82 -75.81 -176.83 51.71
N THR A 83 -76.23 -177.03 52.96
CA THR A 83 -76.99 -178.19 53.49
C THR A 83 -76.25 -179.44 53.95
N ASP A 84 -76.29 -179.57 55.28
CA ASP A 84 -76.91 -180.65 56.06
C ASP A 84 -76.57 -182.10 55.70
N THR A 85 -75.90 -182.78 56.63
CA THR A 85 -76.55 -183.79 57.51
C THR A 85 -75.58 -184.30 58.58
N GLN A 86 -76.16 -184.92 59.60
CA GLN A 86 -75.70 -185.13 60.97
C GLN A 86 -74.57 -186.16 61.17
N GLU A 87 -73.80 -185.90 62.25
CA GLU A 87 -73.24 -186.81 63.27
C GLU A 87 -72.82 -188.23 62.85
N ASP A 88 -71.52 -188.48 62.75
CA ASP A 88 -70.71 -189.35 63.63
C ASP A 88 -69.29 -189.53 63.04
N ASP A 89 -68.35 -189.94 63.90
CA ASP A 89 -66.90 -189.65 63.88
C ASP A 89 -65.97 -190.31 62.83
N GLU A 90 -64.81 -189.66 62.65
CA GLU A 90 -63.49 -190.07 62.13
C GLU A 90 -63.08 -189.88 60.63
N GLU A 91 -62.00 -189.09 60.47
CA GLU A 91 -61.03 -188.83 59.36
C GLU A 91 -61.32 -189.27 57.91
N ASP A 92 -61.39 -188.31 56.95
CA ASP A 92 -61.37 -188.62 55.50
C ASP A 92 -60.81 -187.49 54.57
N THR A 93 -60.16 -187.92 53.47
CA THR A 93 -59.34 -187.18 52.48
C THR A 93 -60.11 -186.51 51.29
N LEU A 94 -59.55 -185.42 50.70
CA LEU A 94 -60.15 -184.63 49.59
C LEU A 94 -59.78 -185.09 48.13
N PRO A 95 -60.66 -184.90 47.10
CA PRO A 95 -60.47 -185.44 45.72
C PRO A 95 -59.78 -184.52 44.66
N SER A 96 -59.28 -185.13 43.57
CA SER A 96 -58.29 -184.58 42.62
C SER A 96 -58.69 -183.44 41.67
N TYR A 97 -59.98 -183.11 41.49
CA TYR A 97 -60.38 -182.07 40.52
C TYR A 97 -60.17 -180.63 41.03
N ILE A 98 -59.89 -180.43 42.32
CA ILE A 98 -59.62 -179.12 42.92
C ILE A 98 -58.17 -178.68 42.74
N GLU A 99 -57.23 -179.62 42.52
CA GLU A 99 -55.79 -179.32 42.39
C GLU A 99 -55.43 -178.56 41.10
N ALA A 100 -56.25 -178.67 40.04
CA ALA A 100 -55.92 -178.14 38.71
C ALA A 100 -56.23 -176.65 38.47
N ILE A 101 -56.85 -175.95 39.44
CA ILE A 101 -57.34 -174.56 39.26
C ILE A 101 -56.77 -173.59 40.32
N VAL A 102 -55.85 -174.05 41.17
CA VAL A 102 -55.27 -173.24 42.25
C VAL A 102 -54.19 -172.31 41.67
N ILE A 103 -54.47 -171.00 41.67
CA ILE A 103 -53.45 -169.98 41.39
C ILE A 103 -52.53 -169.90 42.61
N ARG A 104 -51.25 -170.18 42.40
CA ARG A 104 -50.24 -170.13 43.45
C ARG A 104 -49.91 -168.69 43.82
N GLU A 105 -49.92 -168.44 45.12
CA GLU A 105 -49.67 -167.14 45.75
C GLU A 105 -48.29 -166.55 45.37
N GLU A 106 -47.34 -167.40 45.00
CA GLU A 106 -46.01 -167.08 44.49
C GLU A 106 -46.03 -166.11 43.29
N LEU A 107 -47.01 -166.23 42.38
CA LEU A 107 -47.06 -165.41 41.16
C LEU A 107 -47.38 -163.93 41.44
N PHE A 108 -48.20 -163.65 42.45
CA PHE A 108 -48.57 -162.28 42.80
C PHE A 108 -47.41 -161.51 43.47
N LEU A 109 -46.57 -162.23 44.21
CA LEU A 109 -45.37 -161.66 44.83
C LEU A 109 -44.33 -161.25 43.77
N ASP A 110 -44.10 -162.10 42.77
CA ASP A 110 -43.16 -161.82 41.68
C ASP A 110 -43.58 -160.62 40.83
N LEU A 111 -44.88 -160.53 40.49
CA LEU A 111 -45.39 -159.42 39.68
C LEU A 111 -45.24 -158.06 40.39
N ARG A 112 -45.52 -158.03 41.70
CA ARG A 112 -45.37 -156.83 42.54
C ARG A 112 -43.90 -156.41 42.65
N LYS A 113 -42.98 -157.37 42.74
CA LYS A 113 -41.54 -157.11 42.75
C LYS A 113 -41.07 -156.50 41.42
N HIS A 114 -41.56 -157.04 40.30
CA HIS A 114 -41.19 -156.55 38.97
C HIS A 114 -41.70 -155.13 38.68
N LEU A 115 -42.99 -154.85 38.97
CA LEU A 115 -43.57 -153.51 38.82
C LEU A 115 -42.84 -152.45 39.64
N ARG A 116 -42.46 -152.80 40.88
CA ARG A 116 -41.70 -151.92 41.76
C ARG A 116 -40.30 -151.62 41.19
N MET A 117 -39.62 -152.61 40.63
CA MET A 117 -38.30 -152.42 40.02
C MET A 117 -38.34 -151.48 38.82
N GLU A 118 -39.25 -151.69 37.87
CA GLU A 118 -39.36 -150.89 36.65
C GLU A 118 -39.63 -149.40 36.95
N PHE A 119 -40.47 -149.10 37.94
CA PHE A 119 -40.72 -147.72 38.35
C PHE A 119 -39.50 -147.04 38.98
N LEU A 120 -38.69 -147.79 39.74
CA LEU A 120 -37.46 -147.26 40.34
C LEU A 120 -36.37 -147.04 39.30
N GLU A 121 -36.27 -147.91 38.28
CA GLU A 121 -35.34 -147.70 37.16
C GLU A 121 -35.70 -146.47 36.35
N HIS A 122 -36.99 -146.31 35.98
CA HIS A 122 -37.45 -145.13 35.24
C HIS A 122 -37.21 -143.82 36.00
N LEU A 123 -37.44 -143.81 37.31
CA LEU A 123 -37.24 -142.63 38.15
C LEU A 123 -35.80 -142.12 38.10
N GLU A 124 -34.82 -143.02 38.14
CA GLU A 124 -33.41 -142.65 38.10
C GLU A 124 -33.00 -142.11 36.73
N GLU A 125 -33.47 -142.74 35.65
CA GLU A 125 -33.18 -142.29 34.28
C GLU A 125 -33.84 -140.93 33.98
N TRP A 126 -35.10 -140.74 34.38
CA TRP A 126 -35.83 -139.50 34.21
C TRP A 126 -35.13 -138.32 34.90
N LYS A 127 -34.59 -138.55 36.11
CA LYS A 127 -33.90 -137.52 36.87
C LYS A 127 -32.66 -136.98 36.15
N ILE A 128 -31.87 -137.84 35.54
CA ILE A 128 -30.70 -137.46 34.75
C ILE A 128 -31.14 -136.67 33.51
N GLN A 129 -32.09 -137.21 32.75
CA GLN A 129 -32.57 -136.57 31.52
C GLN A 129 -33.20 -135.18 31.77
N ALA A 130 -33.96 -135.03 32.85
CA ALA A 130 -34.60 -133.76 33.19
C ALA A 130 -33.58 -132.68 33.59
N LEU A 131 -32.53 -133.05 34.34
CA LEU A 131 -31.43 -132.14 34.69
C LEU A 131 -30.60 -131.73 33.47
N ASP A 132 -30.26 -132.67 32.59
CA ASP A 132 -29.50 -132.38 31.37
C ASP A 132 -30.28 -131.44 30.43
N ARG A 133 -31.59 -131.64 30.30
CA ARG A 133 -32.46 -130.72 29.55
C ARG A 133 -32.46 -129.32 30.17
N ALA A 134 -32.58 -129.20 31.49
CA ALA A 134 -32.56 -127.91 32.18
C ALA A 134 -31.23 -127.17 31.99
N ASN A 135 -30.10 -127.89 32.09
CA ASN A 135 -28.76 -127.35 31.82
C ASN A 135 -28.60 -126.92 30.37
N SER A 136 -29.08 -127.73 29.42
CA SER A 136 -29.03 -127.40 27.99
C SER A 136 -29.83 -126.13 27.66
N VAL A 137 -31.00 -125.93 28.27
CA VAL A 137 -31.82 -124.73 28.08
C VAL A 137 -31.09 -123.47 28.58
N VAL A 138 -30.46 -123.54 29.76
CA VAL A 138 -29.68 -122.42 30.29
C VAL A 138 -28.48 -122.13 29.41
N SER A 139 -27.73 -123.15 28.99
CA SER A 139 -26.57 -122.98 28.11
C SER A 139 -26.96 -122.32 26.78
N ALA A 140 -28.07 -122.76 26.17
CA ALA A 140 -28.58 -122.14 24.95
C ALA A 140 -28.98 -120.67 25.17
N LYS A 141 -29.61 -120.35 26.30
CA LYS A 141 -30.00 -118.97 26.62
C LYS A 141 -28.81 -118.06 26.91
N VAL A 142 -27.77 -118.58 27.57
CA VAL A 142 -26.51 -117.85 27.79
C VAL A 142 -25.84 -117.54 26.46
N GLU A 143 -25.76 -118.52 25.54
CA GLU A 143 -25.16 -118.31 24.23
C GLU A 143 -25.95 -117.32 23.36
N GLU A 144 -27.29 -117.38 23.41
CA GLU A 144 -28.18 -116.40 22.76
C GLU A 144 -27.91 -114.97 23.28
N LEU A 145 -27.83 -114.80 24.61
CA LEU A 145 -27.57 -113.50 25.24
C LEU A 145 -26.15 -112.98 24.95
N ASN A 146 -25.15 -113.86 24.92
CA ASN A 146 -23.78 -113.50 24.56
C ASN A 146 -23.72 -113.05 23.09
N SER A 147 -24.38 -113.78 22.19
CA SER A 147 -24.49 -113.40 20.77
C SER A 147 -25.21 -112.06 20.59
N GLU A 148 -26.25 -111.78 21.37
CA GLU A 148 -26.94 -110.49 21.36
C GLU A 148 -26.02 -109.34 21.86
N LEU A 149 -25.23 -109.59 22.91
CA LEU A 149 -24.25 -108.62 23.41
C LEU A 149 -23.17 -108.30 22.37
N ASP A 150 -22.59 -109.32 21.75
CA ASP A 150 -21.56 -109.15 20.71
C ASP A 150 -22.10 -108.38 19.50
N LEU A 151 -23.32 -108.70 19.06
CA LEU A 151 -23.99 -107.95 17.99
C LEU A 151 -24.20 -106.47 18.38
N ARG A 152 -24.65 -106.19 19.61
CA ARG A 152 -24.84 -104.82 20.10
C ARG A 152 -23.51 -104.06 20.16
N LEU A 153 -22.44 -104.69 20.64
CA LEU A 153 -21.10 -104.09 20.67
C LEU A 153 -20.61 -103.77 19.26
N HIS A 154 -20.70 -104.73 18.32
CA HIS A 154 -20.28 -104.53 16.93
C HIS A 154 -21.07 -103.42 16.21
N LEU A 155 -22.39 -103.34 16.41
CA LEU A 155 -23.23 -102.28 15.82
C LEU A 155 -22.93 -100.89 16.40
N HIS A 156 -22.48 -100.81 17.65
CA HIS A 156 -22.20 -99.54 18.34
C HIS A 156 -20.72 -99.11 18.24
N GLU A 157 -19.77 -100.02 18.03
CA GLU A 157 -18.34 -99.75 17.94
C GLU A 157 -17.98 -98.61 16.94
N PRO A 158 -18.52 -98.58 15.70
CA PRO A 158 -18.23 -97.50 14.75
C PRO A 158 -18.85 -96.14 15.12
N ARG A 159 -19.75 -96.08 16.12
CA ARG A 159 -20.42 -94.81 16.49
C ARG A 159 -19.46 -93.82 17.14
N ALA A 160 -18.49 -94.30 17.94
CA ALA A 160 -17.50 -93.43 18.58
C ALA A 160 -16.58 -92.77 17.54
N ALA A 161 -16.01 -93.56 16.64
CA ALA A 161 -15.15 -93.07 15.56
C ALA A 161 -15.90 -92.11 14.61
N ARG A 162 -17.14 -92.42 14.26
CA ARG A 162 -17.99 -91.50 13.46
C ARG A 162 -18.32 -90.21 14.20
N ALA A 163 -18.64 -90.28 15.50
CA ALA A 163 -18.85 -89.06 16.28
C ALA A 163 -17.58 -88.21 16.36
N GLU A 164 -16.40 -88.83 16.47
CA GLU A 164 -15.14 -88.11 16.43
C GLU A 164 -14.87 -87.45 15.06
N GLN A 165 -15.06 -88.19 13.97
CA GLN A 165 -14.73 -87.72 12.63
C GLN A 165 -15.76 -86.71 12.08
N ASP A 166 -17.06 -87.02 12.21
CA ASP A 166 -18.14 -86.26 11.58
C ASP A 166 -18.65 -85.12 12.47
N VAL A 167 -18.47 -85.20 13.79
CA VAL A 167 -18.91 -84.17 14.73
C VAL A 167 -17.73 -83.43 15.33
N HIS A 168 -16.84 -84.10 16.06
CA HIS A 168 -15.74 -83.42 16.77
C HIS A 168 -14.75 -82.74 15.81
N ASN A 169 -14.24 -83.45 14.81
CA ASN A 169 -13.21 -82.91 13.91
C ASN A 169 -13.76 -81.81 12.99
N VAL A 170 -14.97 -82.00 12.46
CA VAL A 170 -15.69 -80.95 11.71
C VAL A 170 -15.87 -79.73 12.59
N ARG A 171 -16.34 -79.90 13.83
CA ARG A 171 -16.54 -78.79 14.78
C ARG A 171 -15.24 -78.09 15.14
N ALA A 172 -14.15 -78.84 15.36
CA ALA A 172 -12.83 -78.29 15.64
C ALA A 172 -12.31 -77.44 14.47
N ALA A 173 -12.49 -77.90 13.22
CA ALA A 173 -12.14 -77.14 12.03
C ALA A 173 -12.97 -75.86 11.88
N GLU A 174 -14.28 -75.92 12.14
CA GLU A 174 -15.15 -74.74 12.15
C GLU A 174 -14.70 -73.68 13.16
N LEU A 175 -14.44 -74.09 14.41
CA LEU A 175 -13.95 -73.22 15.48
C LEU A 175 -12.68 -72.45 15.07
N VAL A 176 -11.74 -73.14 14.42
CA VAL A 176 -10.50 -72.53 13.91
C VAL A 176 -10.80 -71.55 12.78
N MET A 177 -11.61 -71.93 11.78
CA MET A 177 -11.97 -71.04 10.68
C MET A 177 -12.71 -69.79 11.16
N HIS A 178 -13.62 -69.93 12.12
CA HIS A 178 -14.34 -68.80 12.72
C HIS A 178 -13.39 -67.86 13.42
N ARG A 179 -12.48 -68.39 14.26
CA ARG A 179 -11.46 -67.60 14.96
C ARG A 179 -10.59 -66.83 13.98
N GLU A 180 -10.05 -67.51 12.97
CA GLU A 180 -9.22 -66.87 11.96
C GLU A 180 -9.95 -65.77 11.18
N ARG A 181 -11.22 -66.00 10.86
CA ARG A 181 -12.07 -65.02 10.17
C ARG A 181 -12.19 -63.74 10.98
N VAL A 182 -12.44 -63.85 12.29
CA VAL A 182 -12.54 -62.70 13.20
C VAL A 182 -11.19 -62.01 13.38
N GLU A 183 -10.10 -62.77 13.55
CA GLU A 183 -8.76 -62.21 13.68
C GLU A 183 -8.30 -61.48 12.41
N ARG A 184 -8.62 -62.01 11.23
CA ARG A 184 -8.34 -61.36 9.95
C ARG A 184 -9.08 -60.03 9.82
N HIS A 185 -10.35 -59.98 10.21
CA HIS A 185 -11.13 -58.75 10.25
C HIS A 185 -10.54 -57.72 11.24
N CYS A 186 -10.23 -58.14 12.47
CA CYS A 186 -9.63 -57.26 13.48
C CYS A 186 -8.26 -56.70 13.05
N ARG A 187 -7.44 -57.54 12.38
CA ARG A 187 -6.18 -57.10 11.76
C ARG A 187 -6.42 -56.08 10.66
N GLY A 188 -7.42 -56.30 9.80
CA GLY A 188 -7.81 -55.35 8.75
C GLY A 188 -8.16 -53.98 9.32
N VAL A 189 -9.04 -53.93 10.32
CA VAL A 189 -9.40 -52.67 11.01
C VAL A 189 -8.18 -51.97 11.60
N THR A 190 -7.31 -52.72 12.30
CA THR A 190 -6.10 -52.14 12.88
C THR A 190 -5.13 -51.62 11.81
N THR A 191 -5.03 -52.30 10.67
CA THR A 191 -4.16 -51.90 9.55
C THR A 191 -4.67 -50.59 8.94
N SER A 192 -5.97 -50.47 8.67
CA SER A 192 -6.56 -49.24 8.14
C SER A 192 -6.40 -48.05 9.09
N LEU A 193 -6.55 -48.26 10.41
CA LEU A 193 -6.29 -47.20 11.40
C LEU A 193 -4.83 -46.75 11.40
N ASN A 194 -3.88 -47.68 11.28
CA ASN A 194 -2.46 -47.36 11.22
C ASN A 194 -2.07 -46.65 9.91
N GLU A 195 -2.65 -47.06 8.78
CA GLU A 195 -2.45 -46.39 7.49
C GLU A 195 -2.94 -44.95 7.55
N PHE A 196 -4.10 -44.71 8.15
CA PHE A 196 -4.62 -43.36 8.31
C PHE A 196 -3.78 -42.51 9.26
N LYS A 197 -3.24 -43.11 10.33
CA LYS A 197 -2.26 -42.45 11.20
C LYS A 197 -1.01 -42.02 10.43
N ALA A 198 -0.54 -42.83 9.49
CA ALA A 198 0.59 -42.46 8.64
C ALA A 198 0.24 -41.29 7.70
N ARG A 199 -0.98 -41.27 7.12
CA ARG A 199 -1.47 -40.14 6.31
C ARG A 199 -1.59 -38.85 7.13
N PHE A 200 -2.01 -38.94 8.40
CA PHE A 200 -2.03 -37.79 9.31
C PHE A 200 -0.62 -37.20 9.48
N GLN A 201 0.38 -38.05 9.74
CA GLN A 201 1.76 -37.62 9.89
C GLN A 201 2.29 -36.96 8.61
N GLN A 202 1.95 -37.51 7.43
CA GLN A 202 2.30 -36.91 6.14
C GLN A 202 1.69 -35.50 5.98
N MET A 203 0.42 -35.30 6.34
CA MET A 203 -0.21 -33.98 6.30
C MET A 203 0.52 -32.98 7.21
N VAL A 204 0.94 -33.42 8.41
CA VAL A 204 1.72 -32.58 9.33
C VAL A 204 3.05 -32.15 8.70
N GLU A 205 3.77 -33.09 8.06
CA GLU A 205 5.02 -32.79 7.34
C GLU A 205 4.81 -31.86 6.13
N GLU A 206 3.71 -32.00 5.41
CA GLU A 206 3.32 -31.08 4.33
C GLU A 206 3.05 -29.67 4.87
N HIS A 207 2.37 -29.53 6.01
CA HIS A 207 2.19 -28.23 6.66
C HIS A 207 3.51 -27.62 7.12
N ASP A 208 4.46 -28.42 7.60
CA ASP A 208 5.79 -27.93 7.94
C ASP A 208 6.54 -27.39 6.71
N LYS A 209 6.45 -28.09 5.56
CA LYS A 209 7.00 -27.61 4.28
C LYS A 209 6.35 -26.29 3.83
N GLU A 210 5.02 -26.20 3.90
CA GLU A 210 4.29 -24.97 3.58
C GLU A 210 4.69 -23.82 4.52
N THR A 211 4.98 -24.12 5.78
CA THR A 211 5.45 -23.13 6.76
C THR A 211 6.83 -22.58 6.37
N GLU A 212 7.74 -23.42 5.89
CA GLU A 212 9.06 -22.97 5.41
C GLU A 212 8.96 -22.18 4.10
N ILE A 213 8.10 -22.59 3.17
CA ILE A 213 7.82 -21.83 1.93
C ILE A 213 7.27 -20.43 2.28
N PHE A 214 6.33 -20.36 3.23
CA PHE A 214 5.81 -19.09 3.74
C PHE A 214 6.95 -18.21 4.29
N LYS A 215 7.78 -18.75 5.20
CA LYS A 215 8.90 -18.01 5.80
C LYS A 215 9.87 -17.48 4.75
N GLN A 216 10.22 -18.30 3.76
CA GLN A 216 11.10 -17.90 2.67
C GLN A 216 10.48 -16.78 1.83
N SER A 217 9.19 -16.92 1.46
CA SER A 217 8.48 -15.90 0.68
C SER A 217 8.39 -14.53 1.38
N VAL A 218 8.24 -14.55 2.72
CA VAL A 218 8.20 -13.35 3.56
C VAL A 218 9.61 -12.77 3.72
N GLN A 219 10.66 -13.60 3.79
CA GLN A 219 12.05 -13.16 3.84
C GLN A 219 12.52 -12.50 2.52
N GLU A 220 12.04 -12.96 1.37
CA GLU A 220 12.31 -12.32 0.08
C GLU A 220 11.75 -10.90 0.00
N LEU A 221 10.57 -10.66 0.59
CA LEU A 221 10.00 -9.32 0.74
C LEU A 221 10.89 -8.43 1.63
N GLU A 222 11.51 -9.01 2.66
CA GLU A 222 12.44 -8.29 3.54
C GLU A 222 13.65 -7.73 2.80
N ALA A 223 14.25 -8.52 1.91
CA ALA A 223 15.40 -8.08 1.13
C ALA A 223 15.08 -6.80 0.34
N THR A 224 13.84 -6.69 -0.14
CA THR A 224 13.34 -5.55 -0.91
C THR A 224 13.16 -4.28 -0.04
N PHE A 225 13.02 -4.41 1.28
CA PHE A 225 12.90 -3.27 2.20
C PHE A 225 14.13 -2.36 2.20
N THR A 226 15.31 -2.94 2.07
CA THR A 226 16.58 -2.19 2.08
C THR A 226 16.76 -1.35 0.81
N SER A 227 16.22 -1.81 -0.33
CA SER A 227 16.32 -1.14 -1.62
C SER A 227 15.22 -0.12 -1.90
N ALA A 228 14.06 -0.21 -1.22
CA ALA A 228 12.93 0.71 -1.45
C ALA A 228 13.37 2.18 -1.35
N THR A 229 12.90 3.06 -2.23
CA THR A 229 13.34 4.47 -2.24
C THR A 229 12.28 5.44 -1.74
N LYS A 230 11.03 4.96 -1.61
CA LYS A 230 9.87 5.77 -1.20
C LYS A 230 9.04 5.08 -0.12
N THR A 231 8.48 5.87 0.78
CA THR A 231 7.61 5.41 1.86
C THR A 231 6.42 4.58 1.35
N HIS A 232 5.83 4.95 0.21
CA HIS A 232 4.73 4.20 -0.41
C HIS A 232 5.13 2.77 -0.83
N GLU A 233 6.35 2.57 -1.36
CA GLU A 233 6.82 1.23 -1.77
C GLU A 233 6.89 0.30 -0.56
N LEU A 234 7.34 0.81 0.58
CA LEU A 234 7.34 0.06 1.84
C LEU A 234 5.91 -0.31 2.29
N LEU A 235 4.96 0.63 2.26
CA LEU A 235 3.56 0.35 2.66
C LEU A 235 2.90 -0.73 1.77
N VAL A 236 3.19 -0.75 0.47
CA VAL A 236 2.72 -1.82 -0.43
C VAL A 236 3.29 -3.18 -0.03
N ILE A 237 4.57 -3.24 0.35
CA ILE A 237 5.18 -4.51 0.78
C ILE A 237 4.60 -4.96 2.14
N GLN A 238 4.25 -4.05 3.04
CA GLN A 238 3.56 -4.40 4.29
C GLN A 238 2.21 -5.09 4.03
N ASP A 239 1.41 -4.54 3.11
CA ASP A 239 0.14 -5.16 2.70
C ASP A 239 0.35 -6.55 2.06
N GLN A 240 1.43 -6.70 1.28
CA GLN A 240 1.80 -8.00 0.72
C GLN A 240 2.12 -9.05 1.81
N VAL A 241 2.76 -8.68 2.92
CA VAL A 241 3.02 -9.61 4.03
C VAL A 241 1.71 -10.13 4.63
N ALA A 242 0.73 -9.25 4.86
CA ALA A 242 -0.60 -9.65 5.32
C ALA A 242 -1.29 -10.60 4.31
N GLY A 243 -1.18 -10.30 3.01
CA GLY A 243 -1.67 -11.17 1.94
C GLY A 243 -1.00 -12.56 1.93
N ARG A 244 0.30 -12.65 2.21
CA ARG A 244 1.03 -13.94 2.29
C ARG A 244 0.57 -14.79 3.48
N VAL A 245 0.31 -14.18 4.63
CA VAL A 245 -0.25 -14.88 5.81
C VAL A 245 -1.61 -15.50 5.45
N GLU A 246 -2.48 -14.73 4.79
CA GLU A 246 -3.81 -15.24 4.42
C GLU A 246 -3.74 -16.34 3.35
N GLN A 247 -2.83 -16.23 2.37
CA GLN A 247 -2.59 -17.29 1.38
C GLN A 247 -2.13 -18.59 2.03
N TYR A 248 -1.14 -18.52 2.93
CA TYR A 248 -0.67 -19.67 3.71
C TYR A 248 -1.81 -20.30 4.53
N MET A 249 -2.58 -19.48 5.25
CA MET A 249 -3.70 -19.97 6.05
C MET A 249 -4.79 -20.64 5.22
N ASN A 250 -5.05 -20.16 3.99
CA ASN A 250 -6.01 -20.80 3.11
C ASN A 250 -5.57 -22.19 2.63
N VAL A 251 -4.27 -22.41 2.42
CA VAL A 251 -3.70 -23.74 2.14
C VAL A 251 -3.91 -24.67 3.34
N ILE A 252 -3.55 -24.21 4.55
CA ILE A 252 -3.71 -24.98 5.79
C ILE A 252 -5.18 -25.34 6.05
N ARG A 253 -6.09 -24.36 5.98
CA ARG A 253 -7.54 -24.58 6.17
C ARG A 253 -8.14 -25.55 5.14
N THR A 254 -7.66 -25.52 3.91
CA THR A 254 -8.14 -26.43 2.86
C THR A 254 -7.64 -27.84 3.10
N SER A 255 -6.36 -28.02 3.43
CA SER A 255 -5.77 -29.31 3.81
C SER A 255 -6.47 -29.91 5.04
N LEU A 256 -6.72 -29.14 6.10
CA LEU A 256 -7.44 -29.61 7.30
C LEU A 256 -8.88 -30.04 6.99
N ARG A 257 -9.60 -29.29 6.13
CA ARG A 257 -10.97 -29.66 5.74
C ARG A 257 -11.00 -30.96 4.93
N MET A 258 -10.08 -31.13 4.00
CA MET A 258 -9.94 -32.37 3.23
C MET A 258 -9.63 -33.55 4.14
N PHE A 259 -8.68 -33.38 5.06
CA PHE A 259 -8.30 -34.45 5.99
C PHE A 259 -9.45 -34.87 6.92
N ARG A 260 -10.24 -33.90 7.43
CA ARG A 260 -11.45 -34.20 8.23
C ARG A 260 -12.48 -35.02 7.46
N HIS A 261 -12.71 -34.67 6.20
CA HIS A 261 -13.60 -35.41 5.32
C HIS A 261 -13.11 -36.86 5.11
N ASP A 262 -11.82 -37.03 4.79
CA ASP A 262 -11.23 -38.36 4.59
C ASP A 262 -11.26 -39.22 5.86
N LEU A 263 -11.12 -38.59 7.04
CA LEU A 263 -11.24 -39.24 8.35
C LEU A 263 -12.66 -39.75 8.57
N ASP A 264 -13.67 -38.90 8.39
CA ASP A 264 -15.07 -39.25 8.58
C ASP A 264 -15.50 -40.40 7.65
N ASP A 265 -15.10 -40.35 6.38
CA ASP A 265 -15.38 -41.42 5.40
C ASP A 265 -14.72 -42.75 5.81
N MET A 266 -13.44 -42.72 6.21
CA MET A 266 -12.71 -43.91 6.63
C MET A 266 -13.27 -44.52 7.91
N LEU A 267 -13.60 -43.71 8.91
CA LEU A 267 -14.21 -44.18 10.16
C LEU A 267 -15.62 -44.73 9.92
N SER A 268 -16.42 -44.08 9.07
CA SER A 268 -17.74 -44.56 8.66
C SER A 268 -17.66 -45.92 7.97
N THR A 269 -16.72 -46.10 7.04
CA THR A 269 -16.52 -47.41 6.37
C THR A 269 -16.08 -48.49 7.33
N LEU A 270 -15.17 -48.21 8.28
CA LEU A 270 -14.75 -49.16 9.31
C LEU A 270 -15.89 -49.54 10.26
N ARG A 271 -16.68 -48.57 10.74
CA ARG A 271 -17.87 -48.82 11.58
C ARG A 271 -18.89 -49.69 10.85
N ASN A 272 -19.18 -49.36 9.60
CA ASN A 272 -20.10 -50.13 8.75
C ASN A 272 -19.59 -51.55 8.48
N SER A 273 -18.30 -51.72 8.19
CA SER A 273 -17.66 -53.02 8.02
C SER A 273 -17.75 -53.87 9.29
N ASN A 274 -17.46 -53.27 10.46
CA ASN A 274 -17.54 -53.94 11.75
C ASN A 274 -18.98 -54.36 12.11
N ALA A 275 -19.96 -53.47 11.87
CA ALA A 275 -21.37 -53.75 12.09
C ALA A 275 -21.91 -54.84 11.14
N ARG A 276 -21.52 -54.80 9.86
CA ARG A 276 -21.89 -55.83 8.87
C ARG A 276 -21.27 -57.17 9.23
N PHE A 277 -20.00 -57.20 9.61
CA PHE A 277 -19.30 -58.43 9.98
C PHE A 277 -19.94 -59.10 11.21
N ARG A 278 -20.33 -58.32 12.23
CA ARG A 278 -21.06 -58.80 13.41
C ARG A 278 -22.40 -59.47 13.07
N LYS A 279 -23.08 -59.04 12.00
CA LYS A 279 -24.33 -59.66 11.52
C LYS A 279 -24.11 -60.97 10.77
N THR A 280 -22.87 -61.34 10.46
CA THR A 280 -22.58 -62.60 9.73
C THR A 280 -22.55 -63.84 10.63
N PHE A 281 -22.55 -63.66 11.95
CA PHE A 281 -22.61 -64.76 12.91
C PHE A 281 -24.04 -65.26 13.05
N LYS A 282 -24.33 -66.46 12.54
CA LYS A 282 -25.62 -67.14 12.69
C LYS A 282 -25.47 -68.32 13.63
N VAL A 283 -26.26 -68.34 14.69
CA VAL A 283 -26.29 -69.44 15.66
C VAL A 283 -27.02 -70.66 15.08
N PHE A 284 -26.83 -71.84 15.69
CA PHE A 284 -27.49 -73.07 15.24
C PHE A 284 -29.02 -72.99 15.19
N SER A 285 -29.66 -72.28 16.13
CA SER A 285 -31.12 -72.07 16.12
C SER A 285 -31.62 -71.32 14.88
N ASP A 286 -30.74 -70.53 14.26
CA ASP A 286 -31.03 -69.68 13.10
C ASP A 286 -30.50 -70.31 11.78
N GLY A 287 -30.16 -71.60 11.81
CA GLY A 287 -29.63 -72.35 10.67
C GLY A 287 -28.18 -72.00 10.31
N GLY A 288 -27.40 -71.47 11.26
CA GLY A 288 -25.96 -71.25 11.11
C GLY A 288 -25.12 -72.33 11.79
N ASN A 289 -23.81 -72.09 11.90
CA ASN A 289 -22.85 -73.02 12.49
C ASN A 289 -22.08 -72.45 13.70
N PHE A 290 -22.53 -71.35 14.29
CA PHE A 290 -21.89 -70.78 15.48
C PHE A 290 -22.58 -71.23 16.76
N SER A 291 -21.81 -71.46 17.84
CA SER A 291 -22.38 -71.59 19.19
C SER A 291 -22.58 -70.22 19.84
N THR A 292 -23.43 -70.15 20.87
CA THR A 292 -23.67 -68.92 21.64
C THR A 292 -22.38 -68.40 22.30
N ASP A 293 -21.58 -69.30 22.86
CA ASP A 293 -20.34 -68.95 23.57
C ASP A 293 -19.30 -68.33 22.63
N GLU A 294 -19.15 -68.85 21.42
CA GLU A 294 -18.26 -68.29 20.39
C GLU A 294 -18.71 -66.90 19.96
N VAL A 295 -20.02 -66.74 19.69
CA VAL A 295 -20.59 -65.47 19.25
C VAL A 295 -20.39 -64.39 20.31
N ASP A 296 -20.51 -64.74 21.59
CA ASP A 296 -20.28 -63.79 22.69
C ASP A 296 -18.81 -63.41 22.82
N GLU A 297 -17.88 -64.35 22.67
CA GLU A 297 -16.44 -64.05 22.66
C GLU A 297 -16.08 -63.12 21.48
N TYR A 298 -16.56 -63.44 20.28
CA TYR A 298 -16.28 -62.66 19.08
C TYR A 298 -16.97 -61.30 19.08
N ARG A 299 -18.19 -61.19 19.62
CA ARG A 299 -18.89 -59.91 19.81
C ARG A 299 -18.09 -59.00 20.74
N LYS A 300 -17.56 -59.52 21.86
CA LYS A 300 -16.66 -58.78 22.75
C LYS A 300 -15.37 -58.35 22.06
N LYS A 301 -14.82 -59.15 21.12
CA LYS A 301 -13.65 -58.74 20.29
C LYS A 301 -14.01 -57.61 19.32
N LEU A 302 -15.16 -57.67 18.66
CA LEU A 302 -15.60 -56.62 17.73
C LEU A 302 -16.01 -55.32 18.44
N GLU A 303 -16.56 -55.40 19.66
CA GLU A 303 -16.80 -54.24 20.52
C GLU A 303 -15.49 -53.57 20.93
N ARG A 304 -14.46 -54.34 21.29
CA ARG A 304 -13.11 -53.79 21.51
C ARG A 304 -12.57 -53.06 20.28
N MET A 305 -12.83 -53.56 19.07
CA MET A 305 -12.45 -52.87 17.84
C MET A 305 -13.27 -51.60 17.60
N ALA A 306 -14.57 -51.59 17.91
CA ALA A 306 -15.38 -50.37 17.86
C ALA A 306 -14.84 -49.30 18.83
N SER A 307 -14.56 -49.67 20.08
CA SER A 307 -13.94 -48.76 21.05
C SER A 307 -12.56 -48.26 20.60
N LYS A 308 -11.78 -49.09 19.90
CA LYS A 308 -10.49 -48.68 19.33
C LYS A 308 -10.66 -47.65 18.21
N ILE A 309 -11.67 -47.81 17.35
CA ILE A 309 -12.04 -46.82 16.32
C ILE A 309 -12.43 -45.50 16.99
N ASP A 310 -13.30 -45.52 17.99
CA ASP A 310 -13.75 -44.31 18.69
C ASP A 310 -12.60 -43.61 19.44
N THR A 311 -11.71 -44.39 20.07
CA THR A 311 -10.51 -43.84 20.74
C THR A 311 -9.56 -43.20 19.72
N SER A 312 -9.37 -43.81 18.55
CA SER A 312 -8.53 -43.23 17.48
C SER A 312 -9.14 -41.97 16.87
N GLU A 313 -10.46 -41.94 16.65
CA GLU A 313 -11.18 -40.73 16.22
C GLU A 313 -10.98 -39.60 17.22
N GLY A 314 -11.20 -39.86 18.51
CA GLY A 314 -10.98 -38.87 19.56
C GLY A 314 -9.55 -38.33 19.59
N SER A 315 -8.55 -39.20 19.39
CA SER A 315 -7.13 -38.79 19.29
C SER A 315 -6.88 -37.87 18.09
N PHE A 316 -7.35 -38.25 16.89
CA PHE A 316 -7.17 -37.44 15.69
C PHE A 316 -7.90 -36.11 15.76
N MET A 317 -9.13 -36.10 16.28
CA MET A 317 -9.92 -34.88 16.44
C MET A 317 -9.27 -33.92 17.43
N ALA A 318 -8.78 -34.42 18.56
CA ALA A 318 -8.07 -33.61 19.55
C ALA A 318 -6.76 -33.01 18.99
N GLU A 319 -6.03 -33.73 18.14
CA GLU A 319 -4.82 -33.21 17.50
C GLU A 319 -5.13 -32.22 16.37
N LEU A 320 -6.20 -32.44 15.60
CA LEU A 320 -6.69 -31.50 14.59
C LEU A 320 -7.25 -30.22 15.23
N GLU A 321 -7.85 -30.33 16.41
CA GLU A 321 -8.38 -29.21 17.17
C GLU A 321 -7.23 -28.36 17.72
N GLY A 322 -7.16 -27.10 17.29
CA GLY A 322 -6.07 -26.20 17.62
C GLY A 322 -4.85 -26.28 16.69
N MET A 323 -4.81 -27.21 15.73
CA MET A 323 -3.72 -27.26 14.74
C MET A 323 -3.73 -26.00 13.84
N GLU A 324 -4.92 -25.57 13.39
CA GLU A 324 -5.08 -24.29 12.67
C GLU A 324 -4.59 -23.11 13.50
N SER A 325 -4.97 -23.06 14.79
CA SER A 325 -4.56 -21.98 15.70
C SER A 325 -3.05 -21.93 15.89
N LYS A 326 -2.39 -23.09 16.07
CA LYS A 326 -0.93 -23.19 16.21
C LYS A 326 -0.20 -22.70 14.95
N ARG A 327 -0.70 -23.08 13.76
CA ARG A 327 -0.12 -22.63 12.48
C ARG A 327 -0.32 -21.12 12.27
N LEU A 328 -1.49 -20.60 12.61
CA LEU A 328 -1.78 -19.16 12.55
C LEU A 328 -0.88 -18.37 13.50
N GLU A 329 -0.73 -18.82 14.74
CA GLU A 329 0.11 -18.18 15.75
C GLU A 329 1.58 -18.13 15.29
N ALA A 330 2.11 -19.24 14.77
CA ALA A 330 3.47 -19.29 14.24
C ALA A 330 3.67 -18.35 13.03
N ALA A 331 2.70 -18.30 12.11
CA ALA A 331 2.75 -17.39 10.96
C ALA A 331 2.67 -15.92 11.40
N THR A 332 1.81 -15.61 12.37
CA THR A 332 1.61 -14.25 12.89
C THR A 332 2.80 -13.79 13.72
N ASP A 333 3.42 -14.65 14.52
CA ASP A 333 4.66 -14.33 15.25
C ASP A 333 5.82 -14.03 14.28
N TYR A 334 5.98 -14.85 13.22
CA TYR A 334 7.00 -14.60 12.20
C TYR A 334 6.73 -13.30 11.43
N ALA A 335 5.49 -13.06 11.02
CA ALA A 335 5.09 -11.82 10.36
C ALA A 335 5.27 -10.60 11.28
N GLY A 336 4.93 -10.71 12.57
CA GLY A 336 5.09 -9.64 13.56
C GLY A 336 6.56 -9.25 13.78
N LYS A 337 7.48 -10.24 13.86
CA LYS A 337 8.93 -9.99 13.90
C LYS A 337 9.42 -9.25 12.66
N LEU A 338 8.83 -9.52 11.49
CA LEU A 338 9.13 -8.78 10.27
C LEU A 338 8.55 -7.37 10.31
N GLU A 339 7.31 -7.21 10.75
CA GLU A 339 6.66 -5.90 10.89
C GLU A 339 7.42 -4.96 11.83
N ASP A 340 8.00 -5.49 12.91
CA ASP A 340 8.84 -4.71 13.81
C ASP A 340 10.11 -4.22 13.11
N ARG A 341 10.76 -5.06 12.29
CA ARG A 341 11.88 -4.63 11.43
C ARG A 341 11.43 -3.62 10.38
N PHE A 342 10.26 -3.83 9.79
CA PHE A 342 9.66 -2.91 8.82
C PHE A 342 9.44 -1.50 9.40
N LYS A 343 8.93 -1.38 10.63
CA LYS A 343 8.75 -0.09 11.31
C LYS A 343 10.05 0.71 11.37
N HIS A 344 11.18 0.04 11.57
CA HIS A 344 12.50 0.67 11.56
C HIS A 344 12.89 1.21 10.17
N HIS A 345 12.65 0.43 9.10
CA HIS A 345 12.89 0.88 7.72
C HIS A 345 11.99 2.06 7.35
N LEU A 346 10.71 1.99 7.69
CA LEU A 346 9.72 3.05 7.43
C LEU A 346 10.13 4.35 8.12
N PHE A 347 10.55 4.25 9.38
CA PHE A 347 11.01 5.38 10.17
C PHE A 347 12.25 6.05 9.55
N ASP A 348 13.25 5.26 9.17
CA ASP A 348 14.49 5.73 8.55
C ASP A 348 14.24 6.39 7.18
N LEU A 349 13.40 5.78 6.35
CA LEU A 349 13.07 6.31 5.03
C LEU A 349 12.28 7.62 5.11
N THR A 350 11.32 7.70 6.04
CA THR A 350 10.56 8.93 6.30
C THR A 350 11.48 10.08 6.71
N PHE A 351 12.49 9.79 7.53
CA PHE A 351 13.50 10.78 7.90
C PHE A 351 14.29 11.27 6.68
N MET A 352 14.80 10.35 5.85
CA MET A 352 15.52 10.70 4.62
C MET A 352 14.69 11.57 3.66
N GLU A 353 13.41 11.25 3.49
CA GLU A 353 12.48 12.04 2.67
C GLU A 353 12.31 13.46 3.23
N LYS A 354 12.16 13.61 4.56
CA LYS A 354 12.06 14.92 5.22
C LYS A 354 13.34 15.75 5.05
N VAL A 355 14.52 15.15 5.23
CA VAL A 355 15.82 15.81 5.02
C VAL A 355 15.96 16.27 3.56
N THR A 356 15.63 15.39 2.61
CA THR A 356 15.67 15.70 1.17
C THR A 356 14.73 16.85 0.82
N ARG A 357 13.52 16.86 1.40
CA ARG A 357 12.54 17.95 1.21
C ARG A 357 13.07 19.28 1.73
N TRP A 358 13.68 19.31 2.92
CA TRP A 358 14.30 20.52 3.47
C TRP A 358 15.44 21.03 2.58
N LEU A 359 16.34 20.14 2.14
CA LEU A 359 17.45 20.51 1.26
C LEU A 359 16.95 21.07 -0.08
N THR A 360 15.92 20.43 -0.66
CA THR A 360 15.32 20.87 -1.93
C THR A 360 14.62 22.22 -1.77
N ASN A 361 13.82 22.41 -0.72
CA ASN A 361 13.16 23.70 -0.43
C ASN A 361 14.17 24.83 -0.22
N THR A 362 15.24 24.58 0.52
CA THR A 362 16.31 25.56 0.75
C THR A 362 17.00 25.92 -0.56
N GLN A 363 17.33 24.92 -1.39
CA GLN A 363 17.93 25.15 -2.70
C GLN A 363 17.01 25.95 -3.64
N VAL A 364 15.70 25.67 -3.65
CA VAL A 364 14.71 26.41 -4.44
C VAL A 364 14.63 27.87 -3.99
N LYS A 365 14.59 28.13 -2.68
CA LYS A 365 14.64 29.49 -2.13
C LYS A 365 15.91 30.23 -2.54
N VAL A 366 17.09 29.60 -2.46
CA VAL A 366 18.36 30.20 -2.94
C VAL A 366 18.29 30.52 -4.43
N LYS A 367 17.83 29.58 -5.26
CA LYS A 367 17.65 29.79 -6.72
C LYS A 367 16.66 30.91 -7.02
N SER A 368 15.63 31.11 -6.20
CA SER A 368 14.67 32.21 -6.39
C SER A 368 15.30 33.59 -6.21
N GLU A 369 16.21 33.75 -5.23
CA GLU A 369 16.97 35.00 -5.05
C GLU A 369 17.99 35.22 -6.18
N VAL A 370 18.63 34.15 -6.67
CA VAL A 370 19.47 34.20 -7.88
C VAL A 370 18.68 34.67 -9.09
N ALA A 371 17.49 34.11 -9.33
CA ALA A 371 16.60 34.52 -10.42
C ALA A 371 16.15 35.99 -10.30
N PHE A 372 15.89 36.46 -9.08
CA PHE A 372 15.57 37.87 -8.81
C PHE A 372 16.77 38.80 -9.09
N SER A 373 17.99 38.40 -8.71
CA SER A 373 19.20 39.15 -9.08
C SER A 373 19.40 39.24 -10.60
N ASN A 374 19.18 38.12 -11.31
CA ASN A 374 19.27 38.06 -12.77
C ASN A 374 18.22 38.93 -13.46
N SER A 375 16.99 39.02 -12.92
CA SER A 375 15.95 39.86 -13.51
C SER A 375 16.29 41.34 -13.40
N GLN A 376 16.88 41.78 -12.28
CA GLN A 376 17.42 43.15 -12.15
C GLN A 376 18.54 43.43 -13.15
N ALA A 377 19.47 42.47 -13.33
CA ALA A 377 20.57 42.59 -14.30
C ALA A 377 20.05 42.76 -15.72
N LYS A 378 19.09 41.92 -16.11
CA LYS A 378 18.46 41.92 -17.42
C LYS A 378 17.66 43.21 -17.66
N LYS A 379 16.91 43.69 -16.66
CA LYS A 379 16.18 44.97 -16.74
C LYS A 379 17.14 46.12 -17.04
N LEU A 380 18.27 46.16 -16.35
CA LEU A 380 19.30 47.17 -16.56
C LEU A 380 19.94 47.05 -17.95
N ALA A 381 20.28 45.83 -18.40
CA ALA A 381 20.82 45.60 -19.73
C ALA A 381 19.87 46.03 -20.86
N ILE A 382 18.57 45.81 -20.70
CA ILE A 382 17.53 46.28 -21.63
C ILE A 382 17.54 47.82 -21.67
N TYR A 383 17.48 48.49 -20.52
CA TYR A 383 17.51 49.95 -20.50
C TYR A 383 18.77 50.54 -21.14
N LEU A 384 19.94 49.95 -20.89
CA LEU A 384 21.18 50.41 -21.51
C LEU A 384 21.18 50.22 -23.03
N SER A 385 20.65 49.10 -23.52
CA SER A 385 20.57 48.83 -24.96
C SER A 385 19.55 49.74 -25.64
N THR A 386 18.42 50.01 -25.00
CA THR A 386 17.42 50.98 -25.48
C THR A 386 18.00 52.39 -25.49
N PHE A 387 18.73 52.79 -24.44
CA PHE A 387 19.38 54.10 -24.36
C PHE A 387 20.42 54.30 -25.46
N GLU A 388 21.27 53.29 -25.70
CA GLU A 388 22.26 53.27 -26.79
C GLU A 388 21.59 53.41 -28.16
N ARG A 389 20.54 52.63 -28.41
CA ARG A 389 19.76 52.67 -29.66
C ARG A 389 19.07 54.02 -29.86
N HIS A 390 18.50 54.61 -28.80
CA HIS A 390 17.86 55.91 -28.88
C HIS A 390 18.88 57.04 -29.14
N ILE A 391 20.08 56.97 -28.55
CA ILE A 391 21.18 57.90 -28.86
C ILE A 391 21.55 57.80 -30.34
N ASP A 392 21.75 56.59 -30.87
CA ASP A 392 22.10 56.39 -32.28
C ASP A 392 20.97 56.82 -33.25
N ALA A 393 19.71 56.65 -32.86
CA ALA A 393 18.57 57.12 -33.65
C ALA A 393 18.50 58.65 -33.74
N VAL A 394 18.83 59.36 -32.66
CA VAL A 394 18.90 60.83 -32.63
C VAL A 394 20.14 61.34 -33.36
N GLU A 395 21.29 60.70 -33.17
CA GLU A 395 22.57 61.12 -33.78
C GLU A 395 22.58 60.87 -35.29
N LYS A 396 21.97 59.78 -35.76
CA LYS A 396 21.93 59.36 -37.16
C LYS A 396 20.51 58.91 -37.55
N PRO A 397 19.60 59.86 -37.81
CA PRO A 397 18.21 59.55 -38.16
C PRO A 397 18.11 58.82 -39.50
N ASN A 398 17.28 57.78 -39.55
CA ASN A 398 16.90 57.05 -40.77
C ASN A 398 15.43 56.56 -40.67
N LEU A 399 14.85 56.07 -41.76
CA LEU A 399 13.45 55.62 -41.79
C LEU A 399 13.20 54.33 -40.98
N ASP A 400 14.23 53.50 -40.79
CA ASP A 400 14.13 52.20 -40.11
C ASP A 400 14.37 52.28 -38.58
N LYS A 401 14.83 53.42 -38.05
CA LYS A 401 15.02 53.64 -36.60
C LYS A 401 13.82 54.33 -35.98
N GLU A 402 13.72 54.16 -34.67
CA GLU A 402 12.66 54.80 -33.88
C GLU A 402 12.78 56.33 -33.92
N GLN A 403 11.65 56.99 -34.10
CA GLN A 403 11.58 58.45 -34.01
C GLN A 403 11.56 58.86 -32.54
N VAL A 404 12.73 59.23 -32.03
CA VAL A 404 12.93 59.67 -30.65
C VAL A 404 13.63 61.03 -30.68
N THR A 405 13.29 61.92 -29.75
CA THR A 405 13.92 63.23 -29.59
C THR A 405 15.00 63.20 -28.51
N ALA A 406 16.03 64.06 -28.60
CA ALA A 406 17.09 64.08 -27.59
C ALA A 406 16.57 64.39 -26.16
N ARG A 407 15.43 65.08 -26.03
CA ARG A 407 14.76 65.32 -24.73
C ARG A 407 14.15 64.04 -24.15
N GLU A 408 13.57 63.18 -24.98
CA GLU A 408 13.06 61.87 -24.55
C GLU A 408 14.20 60.94 -24.14
N VAL A 409 15.32 60.97 -24.87
CA VAL A 409 16.54 60.25 -24.48
C VAL A 409 17.05 60.76 -23.14
N GLN A 410 17.13 62.08 -22.92
CA GLN A 410 17.48 62.64 -21.61
C GLN A 410 16.50 62.23 -20.51
N GLY A 411 15.19 62.18 -20.79
CA GLY A 411 14.18 61.73 -19.83
C GLY A 411 14.35 60.27 -19.39
N SER A 412 14.86 59.40 -20.27
CA SER A 412 15.13 57.99 -19.96
C SER A 412 16.31 57.77 -19.00
N LEU A 413 17.09 58.81 -18.69
CA LEU A 413 18.20 58.76 -17.73
C LEU A 413 17.74 58.44 -16.30
N ILE A 414 16.61 59.00 -15.87
CA ILE A 414 16.07 58.85 -14.51
C ILE A 414 15.82 57.36 -14.14
N PRO A 415 15.05 56.57 -14.92
CA PRO A 415 14.81 55.16 -14.59
C PRO A 415 16.08 54.29 -14.65
N ILE A 416 17.06 54.65 -15.51
CA ILE A 416 18.36 53.96 -15.57
C ILE A 416 19.12 54.15 -14.26
N LEU A 417 19.24 55.40 -13.79
CA LEU A 417 19.94 55.73 -12.55
C LEU A 417 19.26 55.11 -11.31
N GLN A 418 17.93 55.11 -11.27
CA GLN A 418 17.15 54.39 -10.25
C GLN A 418 17.50 52.90 -10.22
N THR A 419 17.53 52.24 -11.38
CA THR A 419 17.80 50.81 -11.48
C THR A 419 19.24 50.46 -11.07
N PHE A 420 20.22 51.30 -11.43
CA PHE A 420 21.60 51.16 -10.94
C PHE A 420 21.67 51.26 -9.42
N HIS A 421 20.98 52.21 -8.80
CA HIS A 421 20.97 52.39 -7.35
C HIS A 421 20.28 51.23 -6.63
N GLU A 422 19.09 50.82 -7.08
CA GLU A 422 18.36 49.66 -6.55
C GLU A 422 19.20 48.38 -6.60
N ARG A 423 19.87 48.14 -7.73
CA ARG A 423 20.76 46.98 -7.90
C ARG A 423 21.99 47.05 -7.01
N SER A 424 22.60 48.24 -6.88
CA SER A 424 23.78 48.43 -6.01
C SER A 424 23.44 48.24 -4.53
N MET A 425 22.26 48.70 -4.10
CA MET A 425 21.72 48.48 -2.76
C MET A 425 21.37 47.00 -2.52
N TYR A 426 20.75 46.33 -3.49
CA TYR A 426 20.43 44.91 -3.39
C TYR A 426 21.68 44.04 -3.32
N LEU A 427 22.75 44.42 -4.04
CA LEU A 427 24.05 43.77 -3.95
C LEU A 427 24.89 44.27 -2.76
N ASN A 428 24.43 45.28 -1.99
CA ASN A 428 25.18 45.85 -0.87
C ASN A 428 26.66 46.16 -1.22
N CYS A 429 26.87 46.78 -2.37
CA CYS A 429 28.21 47.02 -2.94
C CYS A 429 28.57 48.51 -3.03
N LEU A 430 27.79 49.40 -2.42
CA LEU A 430 28.07 50.84 -2.39
C LEU A 430 29.12 51.15 -1.32
N LEU A 431 30.21 51.82 -1.70
CA LEU A 431 31.30 52.20 -0.79
C LEU A 431 30.90 53.36 0.14
N ASN A 432 30.05 54.27 -0.34
CA ASN A 432 29.54 55.40 0.45
C ASN A 432 28.00 55.40 0.48
N PRO A 433 27.36 55.25 1.66
CA PRO A 433 25.91 55.32 1.79
C PRO A 433 25.34 56.73 1.56
N ALA A 434 26.20 57.76 1.56
CA ALA A 434 25.87 59.15 1.23
C ALA A 434 25.73 59.43 -0.28
N THR A 435 25.85 58.41 -1.13
CA THR A 435 25.67 58.57 -2.58
C THR A 435 24.24 59.06 -2.86
N PRO A 436 24.04 60.16 -3.62
CA PRO A 436 22.75 60.82 -3.70
C PRO A 436 21.65 59.85 -4.15
N SER A 437 20.69 59.58 -3.26
CA SER A 437 19.46 58.88 -3.65
C SER A 437 18.76 59.71 -4.72
N LEU A 438 18.29 59.06 -5.79
CA LEU A 438 17.54 59.72 -6.86
C LEU A 438 16.32 60.50 -6.35
N ALA A 439 15.82 60.16 -5.16
CA ALA A 439 14.75 60.88 -4.47
C ALA A 439 15.10 62.34 -4.16
N VAL A 440 16.39 62.66 -3.93
CA VAL A 440 16.87 64.03 -3.68
C VAL A 440 16.85 64.87 -4.96
N LEU A 441 17.04 64.26 -6.13
CA LEU A 441 17.04 64.96 -7.43
C LEU A 441 15.64 65.18 -7.98
N GLN A 442 14.71 64.25 -7.77
CA GLN A 442 13.29 64.45 -8.10
C GLN A 442 12.63 65.57 -7.27
N ALA A 443 13.07 65.77 -6.01
CA ALA A 443 12.57 66.85 -5.15
C ALA A 443 13.11 68.24 -5.56
N GLY A 444 14.32 68.32 -6.11
CA GLY A 444 14.93 69.58 -6.59
C GLY A 444 14.30 70.12 -7.88
N LEU A 445 13.83 69.25 -8.77
CA LEU A 445 13.22 69.61 -10.06
C LEU A 445 11.84 70.29 -9.91
N LYS A 446 11.01 69.87 -8.93
CA LYS A 446 9.67 70.45 -8.72
C LYS A 446 9.69 71.87 -8.17
N LYS A 447 10.71 72.23 -7.38
CA LYS A 447 10.81 73.55 -6.72
C LYS A 447 11.10 74.71 -7.70
N LYS A 448 11.58 74.42 -8.91
CA LYS A 448 11.93 75.42 -9.94
C LYS A 448 10.76 75.74 -10.89
N GLU A 449 9.77 74.85 -11.02
CA GLU A 449 8.55 75.10 -11.82
C GLU A 449 7.54 75.99 -11.07
N GLU A 450 7.37 75.81 -9.75
CA GLU A 450 6.43 76.63 -8.94
C GLU A 450 6.81 78.12 -8.92
N LYS A 451 8.11 78.45 -9.02
CA LYS A 451 8.58 79.84 -9.05
C LYS A 451 8.26 80.60 -10.35
N LYS A 452 7.96 79.88 -11.45
CA LYS A 452 7.64 80.49 -12.76
C LYS A 452 6.15 80.83 -12.90
N GLU A 453 5.28 80.31 -12.02
CA GLU A 453 3.85 80.65 -11.97
C GLU A 453 3.53 81.87 -11.10
N GLU A 454 4.39 82.26 -10.16
CA GLU A 454 4.16 83.44 -9.31
C GLU A 454 4.44 84.77 -10.03
N GLU A 455 5.39 84.84 -10.97
CA GLU A 455 5.71 86.09 -11.70
C GLU A 455 4.71 86.46 -12.82
N ARG A 456 3.77 85.57 -13.16
CA ARG A 456 2.72 85.85 -14.16
C ARG A 456 1.44 86.47 -13.58
N LYS A 457 1.42 86.78 -12.27
CA LYS A 457 0.21 87.19 -11.55
C LYS A 457 0.17 88.63 -11.04
N ASP A 458 1.02 89.52 -11.52
CA ASP A 458 0.86 90.97 -11.30
C ASP A 458 0.55 91.69 -12.61
N GLY A 459 -0.74 91.91 -12.88
CA GLY A 459 -1.17 92.76 -13.99
C GLY A 459 -2.56 92.52 -14.55
N LYS A 460 -3.63 92.72 -13.74
CA LYS A 460 -4.89 93.45 -14.08
C LYS A 460 -6.11 92.98 -13.27
N GLY A 461 -6.50 93.84 -12.33
CA GLY A 461 -7.83 94.47 -12.22
C GLY A 461 -9.11 93.62 -12.30
N SER A 462 -9.69 93.37 -11.11
CA SER A 462 -11.09 93.56 -10.67
C SER A 462 -12.13 93.97 -11.75
N LYS A 463 -13.30 93.35 -11.92
CA LYS A 463 -14.43 93.14 -10.98
C LYS A 463 -15.31 91.98 -11.50
N GLY A 464 -15.86 91.11 -10.66
CA GLY A 464 -17.21 91.29 -10.09
C GLY A 464 -17.85 89.92 -9.83
N ALA A 465 -18.50 89.78 -8.68
CA ALA A 465 -18.98 88.54 -8.09
C ALA A 465 -20.17 87.88 -8.82
N LEU A 466 -20.36 86.55 -8.65
CA LEU A 466 -21.53 85.98 -7.96
C LEU A 466 -21.33 84.47 -7.69
N LYS A 467 -21.74 84.03 -6.50
CA LYS A 467 -21.67 82.64 -5.99
C LYS A 467 -22.76 81.76 -6.63
N SER A 468 -22.50 80.47 -6.82
CA SER A 468 -23.26 79.40 -6.14
C SER A 468 -22.74 77.99 -6.45
N LYS A 469 -22.87 77.13 -5.43
CA LYS A 469 -22.46 75.72 -5.33
C LYS A 469 -23.14 74.84 -6.38
N LYS A 470 -22.45 73.77 -6.85
CA LYS A 470 -23.07 72.45 -7.03
C LYS A 470 -22.07 71.28 -7.09
N SER A 471 -22.41 70.31 -6.25
CA SER A 471 -22.11 68.88 -6.18
C SER A 471 -21.48 68.19 -7.39
N LYS A 472 -20.43 67.38 -7.14
CA LYS A 472 -19.91 66.33 -8.04
C LYS A 472 -20.50 64.97 -7.65
N ARG A 473 -21.41 64.43 -8.48
CA ARG A 473 -21.52 63.00 -8.78
C ARG A 473 -21.15 62.86 -10.26
N ARG A 474 -20.14 62.07 -10.60
CA ARG A 474 -19.91 61.65 -11.99
C ARG A 474 -20.03 60.15 -12.10
N LEU A 475 -21.07 59.81 -12.83
CA LEU A 475 -21.37 58.55 -13.47
C LEU A 475 -20.30 58.25 -14.53
N SER A 476 -19.92 56.98 -14.59
CA SER A 476 -19.19 56.31 -15.65
C SER A 476 -20.08 56.15 -16.89
N GLN A 477 -19.62 56.61 -18.05
CA GLN A 477 -19.99 55.98 -19.32
C GLN A 477 -18.91 56.15 -20.40
N LYS A 478 -18.67 54.99 -21.00
CA LYS A 478 -17.90 54.55 -22.15
C LYS A 478 -18.30 55.29 -23.45
N VAL A 479 -17.33 55.66 -24.29
CA VAL A 479 -17.52 55.87 -25.74
C VAL A 479 -16.30 55.35 -26.51
N LEU A 480 -16.62 54.74 -27.65
CA LEU A 480 -15.79 54.11 -28.69
C LEU A 480 -14.78 55.05 -29.36
N ILE A 481 -13.78 54.45 -30.01
CA ILE A 481 -13.19 54.94 -31.26
C ILE A 481 -13.09 53.76 -32.25
N GLU A 482 -13.56 54.01 -33.48
CA GLU A 482 -13.41 53.20 -34.70
C GLU A 482 -12.01 53.32 -35.31
N THR A 483 -11.60 52.34 -36.12
CA THR A 483 -11.12 52.58 -37.50
C THR A 483 -11.01 51.25 -38.28
N ASN A 484 -11.33 51.33 -39.57
CA ASN A 484 -11.42 50.27 -40.59
C ASN A 484 -10.05 49.80 -41.11
N GLU A 485 -9.98 48.58 -41.67
CA GLU A 485 -9.77 48.38 -43.13
C GLU A 485 -9.89 46.89 -43.59
N THR A 486 -10.72 46.74 -44.63
CA THR A 486 -10.87 45.75 -45.73
C THR A 486 -10.10 44.41 -45.76
N ALA A 487 -10.80 43.29 -46.02
CA ALA A 487 -10.92 42.69 -47.37
C ALA A 487 -11.71 41.35 -47.37
N ASP A 488 -12.57 41.24 -48.40
CA ASP A 488 -12.97 40.05 -49.17
C ASP A 488 -14.04 39.03 -48.66
N SER A 489 -15.24 39.23 -49.23
CA SER A 489 -15.97 38.28 -50.08
C SER A 489 -16.77 37.07 -49.54
N THR A 490 -18.09 37.22 -49.78
CA THR A 490 -19.10 36.24 -50.26
C THR A 490 -19.68 35.17 -49.31
N GLU A 491 -20.76 35.58 -48.64
CA GLU A 491 -22.12 34.98 -48.62
C GLU A 491 -22.52 34.03 -49.78
N PRO A 492 -23.67 33.31 -49.72
CA PRO A 492 -24.62 33.07 -48.61
C PRO A 492 -25.06 31.56 -48.59
N ARG A 493 -26.08 31.02 -47.92
CA ARG A 493 -27.38 31.51 -47.47
C ARG A 493 -28.09 30.39 -46.68
N SER A 494 -29.03 30.84 -45.85
CA SER A 494 -30.39 30.30 -45.67
C SER A 494 -30.76 29.55 -44.38
N GLY A 495 -31.83 30.07 -43.77
CA GLY A 495 -32.90 29.28 -43.17
C GLY A 495 -32.90 29.26 -41.65
N GLU A 496 -33.32 30.33 -40.97
CA GLU A 496 -34.70 30.50 -40.47
C GLU A 496 -35.20 29.37 -39.55
N GLY A 497 -35.54 29.77 -38.33
CA GLY A 497 -36.94 29.59 -37.92
C GLY A 497 -37.23 28.81 -36.63
N VAL A 498 -37.50 29.58 -35.57
CA VAL A 498 -38.67 29.43 -34.68
C VAL A 498 -38.80 28.18 -33.78
N LYS A 499 -38.74 28.40 -32.45
CA LYS A 499 -39.37 27.57 -31.40
C LYS A 499 -40.88 27.88 -31.32
N PRO A 500 -41.74 26.93 -30.89
CA PRO A 500 -42.31 27.08 -29.54
C PRO A 500 -42.75 25.79 -28.78
N LYS A 501 -42.74 25.91 -27.44
CA LYS A 501 -43.70 25.40 -26.41
C LYS A 501 -43.77 23.92 -25.95
N SER A 502 -44.14 23.86 -24.67
CA SER A 502 -44.83 22.85 -23.82
C SER A 502 -44.06 21.68 -23.15
N THR A 503 -44.10 21.73 -21.82
CA THR A 503 -44.05 20.63 -20.82
C THR A 503 -45.41 19.88 -20.75
N PRO A 504 -45.63 18.79 -19.97
CA PRO A 504 -44.77 18.00 -19.06
C PRO A 504 -44.91 16.44 -19.17
N SER A 505 -44.26 15.74 -18.22
CA SER A 505 -44.64 14.46 -17.56
C SER A 505 -44.08 13.09 -18.03
N LEU A 506 -43.26 12.53 -17.13
CA LEU A 506 -43.27 11.17 -16.56
C LEU A 506 -42.91 9.92 -17.40
N SER A 507 -41.73 9.39 -17.07
CA SER A 507 -41.48 8.04 -16.51
C SER A 507 -40.61 7.05 -17.30
N ARG A 508 -39.61 6.55 -16.55
CA ARG A 508 -39.06 5.18 -16.52
C ARG A 508 -37.91 4.77 -17.47
N ALA A 509 -36.72 4.62 -16.83
CA ALA A 509 -35.65 3.60 -16.97
C ALA A 509 -35.15 3.22 -18.39
N ALA A 510 -33.85 3.12 -18.71
CA ALA A 510 -32.76 2.51 -17.95
C ALA A 510 -31.38 2.76 -18.62
N LYS A 511 -30.32 2.45 -17.83
CA LYS A 511 -28.99 1.92 -18.19
C LYS A 511 -27.89 2.85 -18.78
N ALA A 512 -26.83 2.92 -17.96
CA ALA A 512 -25.43 2.55 -18.24
C ALA A 512 -24.36 3.65 -18.45
N ALA A 513 -23.31 3.47 -17.63
CA ALA A 513 -21.87 3.63 -17.89
C ALA A 513 -21.22 5.05 -17.93
N GLU A 514 -20.31 5.20 -16.96
CA GLU A 514 -18.94 5.74 -17.03
C GLU A 514 -18.65 7.18 -17.47
N GLY A 515 -17.80 7.85 -16.67
CA GLY A 515 -17.14 9.10 -17.02
C GLY A 515 -16.60 9.89 -15.83
N ASP A 516 -15.42 9.48 -15.37
CA ASP A 516 -14.40 10.17 -14.53
C ASP A 516 -14.42 11.73 -14.60
N GLY A 517 -14.14 12.54 -13.57
CA GLY A 517 -13.55 12.26 -12.28
C GLY A 517 -13.35 13.49 -11.37
N ARG A 518 -12.89 13.14 -10.16
CA ARG A 518 -12.12 13.92 -9.16
C ARG A 518 -12.81 14.97 -8.28
N PRO A 519 -13.01 14.65 -6.98
CA PRO A 519 -13.05 15.64 -5.90
C PRO A 519 -11.74 15.69 -5.11
N LYS A 520 -11.39 16.91 -4.68
CA LYS A 520 -10.33 17.22 -3.72
C LYS A 520 -10.75 16.77 -2.31
N THR A 521 -9.85 16.14 -1.58
CA THR A 521 -9.98 15.97 -0.12
C THR A 521 -8.68 16.35 0.58
N VAL A 522 -8.79 17.36 1.44
CA VAL A 522 -7.88 17.65 2.56
C VAL A 522 -8.72 17.40 3.82
N PRO A 523 -8.35 16.49 4.73
CA PRO A 523 -9.10 16.31 5.97
C PRO A 523 -8.75 17.38 6.99
N GLY A 524 -9.78 18.04 7.54
CA GLY A 524 -9.69 18.93 8.69
C GLY A 524 -9.64 18.15 10.00
N GLU A 525 -8.87 18.69 10.95
CA GLU A 525 -8.71 18.19 12.31
C GLU A 525 -10.02 18.34 13.11
N LEU A 526 -10.45 17.23 13.75
CA LEU A 526 -11.57 17.20 14.67
C LEU A 526 -11.06 17.23 16.11
N SER A 527 -11.42 18.29 16.84
CA SER A 527 -11.25 18.41 18.28
C SER A 527 -12.41 17.71 19.00
N HIS A 528 -12.15 16.60 19.69
CA HIS A 528 -13.09 16.03 20.65
C HIS A 528 -12.71 16.44 22.08
N LYS A 529 -13.67 17.07 22.76
CA LYS A 529 -13.67 17.31 24.21
C LYS A 529 -14.06 16.01 24.91
N LEU A 530 -13.29 15.61 25.92
CA LEU A 530 -13.71 14.68 26.95
C LEU A 530 -13.67 15.37 28.31
N SER A 531 -14.75 15.17 29.05
CA SER A 531 -15.01 15.58 30.41
C SER A 531 -14.50 14.51 31.37
N ASP A 532 -13.78 14.90 32.42
CA ASP A 532 -13.50 14.04 33.57
C ASP A 532 -13.90 14.73 34.88
N LEU A 533 -14.77 14.05 35.60
CA LEU A 533 -14.98 14.15 37.04
C LEU A 533 -14.24 12.97 37.67
N ASP A 534 -13.26 13.20 38.53
CA ASP A 534 -13.33 12.65 39.89
C ASP A 534 -12.34 13.31 40.87
N LYS A 535 -12.77 13.35 42.14
CA LYS A 535 -12.03 13.88 43.30
C LYS A 535 -11.36 12.73 44.05
N GLN A 536 -10.16 12.93 44.60
CA GLN A 536 -9.96 12.93 46.08
C GLN A 536 -8.49 13.19 46.50
N ASN A 537 -8.37 14.21 47.36
CA ASN A 537 -7.56 14.37 48.58
C ASN A 537 -6.09 13.90 48.70
N GLY A 538 -5.24 14.89 49.01
CA GLY A 538 -4.00 14.76 49.79
C GLY A 538 -3.47 16.14 50.19
N ARG A 539 -3.93 16.68 51.34
CA ARG A 539 -3.42 17.92 51.96
C ARG A 539 -2.10 17.62 52.71
N GLN A 540 -1.05 18.44 52.54
CA GLN A 540 -0.45 19.25 53.63
C GLN A 540 0.69 20.18 53.18
N ARG A 541 0.46 21.49 53.39
CA ARG A 541 1.31 22.57 53.94
C ARG A 541 2.83 22.56 53.66
N SER A 542 3.36 23.64 53.09
CA SER A 542 3.92 24.77 53.86
C SER A 542 4.30 25.95 52.96
N ALA A 543 4.24 27.15 53.53
CA ALA A 543 4.37 28.44 52.88
C ALA A 543 5.84 28.85 52.69
N GLY A 544 6.14 29.51 51.57
CA GLY A 544 7.44 30.10 51.29
C GLY A 544 7.31 31.23 50.28
N ASN A 545 6.87 32.40 50.77
CA ASN A 545 6.77 33.65 50.01
C ASN A 545 8.15 34.12 49.55
N ARG A 546 8.44 34.12 48.24
CA ARG A 546 9.43 35.04 47.63
C ARG A 546 8.92 35.53 46.28
N ARG A 547 8.42 36.77 46.29
CA ARG A 547 8.28 37.61 45.10
C ARG A 547 9.67 37.96 44.59
N LEU A 548 10.03 37.53 43.37
CA LEU A 548 11.06 38.17 42.56
C LEU A 548 10.56 38.24 41.11
N SER A 549 10.37 39.48 40.67
CA SER A 549 10.37 40.01 39.30
C SER A 549 10.24 39.01 38.14
N ALA A 550 9.07 39.03 37.50
CA ALA A 550 8.84 38.46 36.18
C ALA A 550 9.66 39.21 35.13
N SER A 551 10.83 38.66 34.77
CA SER A 551 11.47 38.94 33.49
C SER A 551 10.78 38.07 32.42
N ARG A 552 10.40 38.72 31.31
CA ARG A 552 9.78 38.09 30.13
C ARG A 552 10.63 36.89 29.69
N ARG A 553 10.08 35.69 29.70
CA ARG A 553 10.68 34.51 29.04
C ARG A 553 10.35 34.59 27.55
N ASP A 554 11.37 34.80 26.73
CA ASP A 554 11.33 34.46 25.31
C ASP A 554 11.08 32.96 25.13
N PRO A 555 10.40 32.54 24.05
CA PRO A 555 10.18 31.12 23.77
C PRO A 555 11.51 30.51 23.32
N LEU A 556 12.05 29.62 24.15
CA LEU A 556 13.23 28.82 23.84
C LEU A 556 12.94 27.92 22.64
N GLY A 557 13.47 28.32 21.48
CA GLY A 557 13.68 27.42 20.36
C GLY A 557 14.60 26.26 20.73
N PRO A 558 14.63 25.20 19.91
CA PRO A 558 15.44 24.02 20.16
C PRO A 558 16.92 24.40 20.36
N ARG A 559 17.47 24.01 21.52
CA ARG A 559 18.84 24.33 21.96
C ARG A 559 19.81 23.37 21.29
N TYR A 560 20.11 23.57 20.02
CA TYR A 560 21.27 22.93 19.41
C TYR A 560 22.55 23.60 19.93
N ASP A 561 23.64 22.85 19.95
CA ASP A 561 24.95 23.38 20.32
C ASP A 561 25.32 24.57 19.43
N LYS A 562 25.90 25.62 20.03
CA LYS A 562 26.28 26.86 19.35
C LYS A 562 27.22 26.62 18.17
N LYS A 563 27.96 25.50 18.16
CA LYS A 563 28.81 25.08 17.04
C LYS A 563 28.06 24.94 15.71
N TYR A 564 26.74 24.70 15.74
CA TYR A 564 25.93 24.54 14.52
C TYR A 564 25.28 25.84 14.02
N LEU A 565 25.44 26.96 14.73
CA LEU A 565 24.87 28.26 14.35
C LEU A 565 25.75 29.01 13.32
N VAL A 566 26.18 28.32 12.26
CA VAL A 566 27.15 28.81 11.26
C VAL A 566 26.63 29.99 10.42
N PHE A 567 25.30 30.18 10.40
CA PHE A 567 24.62 31.28 9.70
C PHE A 567 24.10 32.39 10.64
N GLY A 568 24.53 32.41 11.90
CA GLY A 568 24.21 33.44 12.90
C GLY A 568 23.02 33.08 13.81
N GLU A 569 23.00 33.67 15.03
CA GLU A 569 21.97 33.41 16.06
C GLU A 569 20.62 34.11 15.78
N LYS A 570 20.60 35.17 14.97
CA LYS A 570 19.40 35.98 14.68
C LYS A 570 19.22 36.22 13.19
N ASN A 571 17.97 36.51 12.80
CA ASN A 571 17.66 37.01 11.47
C ASN A 571 18.44 38.28 11.19
N GLU A 572 19.16 38.30 10.08
CA GLU A 572 19.82 39.49 9.60
C GLU A 572 18.77 40.42 8.98
N GLU A 573 18.72 41.68 9.43
CA GLU A 573 17.71 42.67 9.00
C GLU A 573 17.96 43.20 7.57
N GLY A 574 19.14 42.91 7.01
CA GLY A 574 19.52 43.31 5.67
C GLY A 574 18.58 42.75 4.59
N ARG A 575 18.06 43.63 3.72
CA ARG A 575 17.25 43.22 2.55
C ARG A 575 18.08 42.89 1.31
N HIS A 576 19.40 42.96 1.41
CA HIS A 576 20.37 42.70 0.34
C HIS A 576 20.55 41.19 0.10
N PHE A 577 21.05 40.83 -1.09
CA PHE A 577 21.17 39.46 -1.60
C PHE A 577 21.79 38.50 -0.56
N MET A 578 22.99 38.82 -0.07
CA MET A 578 23.70 37.93 0.85
C MET A 578 23.00 37.76 2.21
N ALA A 579 22.37 38.80 2.77
CA ALA A 579 21.57 38.66 4.00
C ALA A 579 20.34 37.76 3.78
N ARG A 580 19.66 37.89 2.64
CA ARG A 580 18.54 36.99 2.29
C ARG A 580 19.00 35.54 2.14
N ILE A 581 20.11 35.30 1.45
CA ILE A 581 20.71 33.96 1.32
C ILE A 581 21.07 33.39 2.70
N ARG A 582 21.76 34.15 3.56
CA ARG A 582 22.10 33.71 4.92
C ARG A 582 20.85 33.38 5.74
N ASN A 583 19.79 34.18 5.64
CA ASN A 583 18.52 33.93 6.31
C ASN A 583 17.84 32.63 5.82
N ILE A 584 17.82 32.40 4.51
CA ILE A 584 17.28 31.16 3.91
C ILE A 584 18.07 29.94 4.38
N LEU A 585 19.40 30.02 4.37
CA LEU A 585 20.28 28.92 4.80
C LEU A 585 20.16 28.65 6.30
N ARG A 586 19.98 29.68 7.14
CA ARG A 586 19.70 29.52 8.57
C ARG A 586 18.38 28.81 8.82
N GLU A 587 17.28 29.27 8.21
CA GLU A 587 15.96 28.63 8.34
C GLU A 587 16.01 27.17 7.86
N GLY A 588 16.69 26.92 6.74
CA GLY A 588 16.91 25.57 6.23
C GLY A 588 17.71 24.68 7.19
N LEU A 589 18.79 25.21 7.77
CA LEU A 589 19.62 24.49 8.74
C LEU A 589 18.87 24.20 10.04
N GLU A 590 18.14 25.18 10.59
CA GLU A 590 17.33 24.99 11.79
C GLU A 590 16.28 23.90 11.61
N GLY A 591 15.57 23.89 10.46
CA GLY A 591 14.61 22.85 10.12
C GLY A 591 15.23 21.46 9.94
N LEU A 592 16.42 21.40 9.33
CA LEU A 592 17.19 20.16 9.16
C LEU A 592 17.69 19.61 10.49
N LEU A 593 18.24 20.47 11.37
CA LEU A 593 18.71 20.08 12.69
C LEU A 593 17.54 19.63 13.58
N ALA A 594 16.39 20.32 13.55
CA ALA A 594 15.19 19.90 14.29
C ALA A 594 14.73 18.51 13.87
N THR A 595 14.64 18.31 12.55
CA THR A 595 14.21 17.03 11.97
C THR A 595 15.19 15.90 12.34
N SER A 596 16.49 16.20 12.32
CA SER A 596 17.55 15.26 12.69
C SER A 596 17.54 14.96 14.20
N GLU A 597 17.40 15.96 15.06
CA GLU A 597 17.34 15.78 16.52
C GLU A 597 16.15 14.90 16.91
N MET A 598 14.96 15.19 16.35
CA MET A 598 13.78 14.36 16.57
C MET A 598 14.01 12.91 16.13
N TYR A 599 14.65 12.70 14.98
CA TYR A 599 14.97 11.36 14.46
C TYR A 599 15.92 10.61 15.39
N TYR A 600 17.09 11.16 15.74
CA TYR A 600 18.07 10.46 16.58
C TYR A 600 17.56 10.25 18.01
N ARG A 601 16.72 11.15 18.54
CA ARG A 601 16.07 10.97 19.84
C ARG A 601 15.08 9.81 19.85
N GLN A 602 14.31 9.65 18.78
CA GLN A 602 13.31 8.57 18.65
C GLN A 602 13.94 7.23 18.22
N LYS A 603 14.97 7.25 17.38
CA LYS A 603 15.76 6.08 16.96
C LYS A 603 16.42 5.38 18.16
N GLY A 604 16.82 6.14 19.18
CA GLY A 604 17.54 5.62 20.34
C GLY A 604 18.88 5.01 19.94
N GLN A 605 19.24 3.87 20.55
CA GLN A 605 20.51 3.18 20.28
C GLN A 605 20.46 2.24 19.07
N ARG A 606 19.33 2.14 18.36
CA ARG A 606 19.22 1.28 17.17
C ARG A 606 20.18 1.76 16.08
N THR A 607 20.77 0.82 15.32
CA THR A 607 21.54 1.14 14.11
C THR A 607 20.60 1.59 12.97
N PRO A 608 20.98 2.58 12.14
CA PRO A 608 20.18 2.94 10.98
C PRO A 608 20.10 1.76 10.01
N THR A 609 18.93 1.52 9.42
CA THR A 609 18.74 0.48 8.40
C THR A 609 19.46 0.78 7.09
N ARG A 610 19.84 2.05 6.88
CA ARG A 610 20.48 2.58 5.67
C ARG A 610 21.74 3.36 6.02
N PRO A 611 22.79 2.69 6.50
CA PRO A 611 24.00 3.35 7.02
C PRO A 611 24.75 4.17 5.96
N GLN A 612 24.57 3.87 4.67
CA GLN A 612 25.17 4.65 3.59
C GLN A 612 24.56 6.05 3.42
N ALA A 613 23.32 6.25 3.87
CA ALA A 613 22.57 7.50 3.69
C ALA A 613 22.25 8.21 5.01
N ILE A 614 22.21 7.48 6.13
CA ILE A 614 21.95 8.00 7.46
C ILE A 614 23.20 7.79 8.30
N HIS A 615 23.73 8.87 8.87
CA HIS A 615 24.89 8.82 9.74
C HIS A 615 24.60 8.08 11.07
N GLU A 616 25.66 7.67 11.76
CA GLU A 616 25.51 6.85 12.97
C GLU A 616 24.90 7.64 14.13
N ASN A 617 25.30 8.90 14.28
CA ASN A 617 24.91 9.80 15.35
C ASN A 617 24.47 11.18 14.82
N PHE A 618 23.86 11.96 15.70
CA PHE A 618 23.38 13.30 15.38
C PHE A 618 24.51 14.25 14.97
N ASP A 619 25.68 14.18 15.63
CA ASP A 619 26.79 15.10 15.37
C ASP A 619 27.34 14.96 13.94
N LEU A 620 27.61 13.73 13.48
CA LEU A 620 28.07 13.46 12.11
C LEU A 620 27.03 13.90 11.06
N CYS A 621 25.75 13.70 11.35
CA CYS A 621 24.66 14.16 10.49
C CYS A 621 24.61 15.68 10.43
N ALA A 622 24.70 16.36 11.58
CA ALA A 622 24.69 17.81 11.67
C ALA A 622 25.90 18.42 10.94
N GLU A 623 27.10 17.86 11.10
CA GLU A 623 28.31 18.27 10.41
C GLU A 623 28.16 18.16 8.88
N ALA A 624 27.66 17.02 8.38
CA ALA A 624 27.42 16.84 6.94
C ALA A 624 26.38 17.83 6.38
N LEU A 625 25.32 18.11 7.13
CA LEU A 625 24.28 19.09 6.75
C LEU A 625 24.83 20.52 6.75
N VAL A 626 25.63 20.88 7.77
CA VAL A 626 26.32 22.17 7.86
C VAL A 626 27.29 22.33 6.70
N GLN A 627 28.10 21.33 6.39
CA GLN A 627 29.04 21.36 5.26
C GLN A 627 28.29 21.57 3.94
N ARG A 628 27.18 20.86 3.74
CA ARG A 628 26.35 20.97 2.54
C ARG A 628 25.75 22.37 2.35
N LEU A 629 25.18 22.96 3.41
CA LEU A 629 24.64 24.32 3.33
C LEU A 629 25.75 25.39 3.26
N THR A 630 26.93 25.12 3.82
CA THR A 630 28.11 25.99 3.67
C THR A 630 28.58 26.03 2.23
N SER A 631 28.48 24.92 1.49
CA SER A 631 28.72 24.92 0.04
C SER A 631 27.72 25.81 -0.70
N TYR A 632 26.42 25.80 -0.35
CA TYR A 632 25.44 26.72 -0.94
C TYR A 632 25.75 28.19 -0.63
N LYS A 633 26.23 28.49 0.59
CA LYS A 633 26.70 29.83 0.95
C LYS A 633 27.88 30.26 0.06
N THR A 634 28.90 29.41 -0.06
CA THR A 634 30.10 29.67 -0.85
C THR A 634 29.74 29.91 -2.33
N GLN A 635 28.93 29.03 -2.92
CA GLN A 635 28.43 29.20 -4.29
C GLN A 635 27.65 30.52 -4.47
N SER A 636 26.90 30.93 -3.45
CA SER A 636 26.16 32.20 -3.49
C SER A 636 27.09 33.42 -3.36
N GLU A 637 28.19 33.31 -2.60
CA GLU A 637 29.24 34.34 -2.49
C GLU A 637 29.98 34.52 -3.83
N ASP A 638 30.34 33.42 -4.50
CA ASP A 638 30.98 33.45 -5.82
C ASP A 638 30.06 34.06 -6.89
N TYR A 639 28.78 33.67 -6.86
CA TYR A 639 27.76 34.26 -7.72
C TYR A 639 27.56 35.75 -7.43
N HIS A 640 27.49 36.13 -6.15
CA HIS A 640 27.34 37.51 -5.73
C HIS A 640 28.49 38.39 -6.24
N ASN A 641 29.73 37.89 -6.13
CA ASN A 641 30.92 38.53 -6.66
C ASN A 641 30.86 38.69 -8.19
N SER A 642 30.36 37.67 -8.90
CA SER A 642 30.14 37.73 -10.36
C SER A 642 29.10 38.81 -10.72
N CYS A 643 28.03 38.97 -9.94
CA CYS A 643 27.04 40.04 -10.14
C CYS A 643 27.63 41.45 -9.93
N ILE A 644 28.55 41.63 -8.97
CA ILE A 644 29.25 42.91 -8.78
C ILE A 644 30.10 43.23 -10.01
N GLN A 645 30.81 42.26 -10.56
CA GLN A 645 31.61 42.45 -11.78
C GLN A 645 30.73 42.79 -13.00
N GLU A 646 29.61 42.11 -13.16
CA GLU A 646 28.62 42.41 -14.20
C GLU A 646 28.07 43.83 -14.07
N LEU A 647 27.68 44.25 -12.86
CA LEU A 647 27.21 45.60 -12.58
C LEU A 647 28.26 46.65 -12.97
N ARG A 648 29.52 46.46 -12.58
CA ARG A 648 30.63 47.35 -12.96
C ARG A 648 30.81 47.44 -14.47
N SER A 649 30.73 46.31 -15.18
CA SER A 649 30.79 46.30 -16.66
C SER A 649 29.62 47.09 -17.28
N GLN A 650 28.42 46.97 -16.73
CA GLN A 650 27.25 47.74 -17.17
C GLN A 650 27.42 49.24 -16.90
N MET A 651 27.98 49.62 -15.74
CA MET A 651 28.30 51.01 -15.40
C MET A 651 29.36 51.59 -16.34
N GLN A 652 30.40 50.81 -16.66
CA GLN A 652 31.42 51.23 -17.63
C GLN A 652 30.82 51.45 -19.02
N LYS A 653 30.01 50.51 -19.52
CA LYS A 653 29.32 50.66 -20.81
C LYS A 653 28.43 51.91 -20.82
N PHE A 654 27.66 52.12 -19.74
CA PHE A 654 26.82 53.30 -19.58
C PHE A 654 27.63 54.61 -19.60
N SER A 655 28.77 54.65 -18.91
CA SER A 655 29.63 55.84 -18.85
C SER A 655 30.16 56.27 -20.23
N VAL A 656 30.42 55.31 -21.12
CA VAL A 656 30.87 55.58 -22.49
C VAL A 656 29.71 56.13 -23.33
N ILE A 657 28.54 55.48 -23.27
CA ILE A 657 27.35 55.88 -24.03
C ILE A 657 26.87 57.27 -23.60
N LEU A 658 26.92 57.59 -22.30
CA LEU A 658 26.42 58.86 -21.75
C LEU A 658 27.10 60.10 -22.33
N VAL A 659 28.35 59.98 -22.80
CA VAL A 659 29.14 61.07 -23.41
C VAL A 659 28.49 61.60 -24.71
N HIS A 660 27.69 60.79 -25.39
CA HIS A 660 27.03 61.16 -26.65
C HIS A 660 25.74 61.98 -26.44
N LEU A 661 25.15 61.97 -25.23
CA LEU A 661 23.89 62.67 -24.97
C LEU A 661 24.01 64.22 -24.98
N PRO A 662 25.01 64.85 -24.31
CA PRO A 662 25.07 66.30 -24.22
C PRO A 662 25.14 67.06 -25.56
N PRO A 663 25.95 66.64 -26.56
CA PRO A 663 25.95 67.26 -27.88
C PRO A 663 24.56 67.31 -28.53
N LEU A 664 23.80 66.22 -28.44
CA LEU A 664 22.49 66.08 -29.08
C LEU A 664 21.45 67.03 -28.46
N VAL A 665 21.42 67.15 -27.13
CA VAL A 665 20.47 68.06 -26.46
C VAL A 665 20.84 69.52 -26.72
N VAL A 666 22.13 69.86 -26.69
CA VAL A 666 22.58 71.23 -26.99
C VAL A 666 22.25 71.61 -28.44
N GLN A 667 22.41 70.69 -29.38
CA GLN A 667 22.06 70.92 -30.79
C GLN A 667 20.58 71.24 -30.99
N ILE A 668 19.66 70.60 -30.24
CA ILE A 668 18.23 70.94 -30.27
C ILE A 668 17.99 72.38 -29.82
N ILE A 669 18.64 72.83 -28.75
CA ILE A 669 18.50 74.21 -28.26
C ILE A 669 18.93 75.20 -29.33
N VAL A 670 20.08 74.96 -29.97
CA VAL A 670 20.60 75.81 -31.05
C VAL A 670 19.63 75.82 -32.24
N ALA A 671 19.14 74.66 -32.66
CA ALA A 671 18.22 74.53 -33.79
C ALA A 671 16.87 75.22 -33.51
N ASP A 672 16.29 75.03 -32.32
CA ASP A 672 15.05 75.68 -31.90
C ASP A 672 15.21 77.20 -31.91
N GLN A 673 16.28 77.72 -31.29
CA GLN A 673 16.52 79.17 -31.26
C GLN A 673 16.75 79.78 -32.64
N LEU A 674 17.48 79.10 -33.52
CA LEU A 674 17.69 79.60 -34.88
C LEU A 674 16.41 79.57 -35.73
N ARG A 675 15.57 78.54 -35.57
CA ARG A 675 14.27 78.45 -36.28
C ARG A 675 13.29 79.53 -35.84
N ASP A 676 13.16 79.72 -34.53
CA ASP A 676 12.26 80.73 -33.97
C ASP A 676 12.72 82.14 -34.39
N LEU A 677 14.03 82.41 -34.35
CA LEU A 677 14.61 83.67 -34.79
C LEU A 677 14.38 83.90 -36.29
N GLU A 678 14.60 82.89 -37.13
CA GLU A 678 14.38 83.03 -38.58
C GLU A 678 12.91 83.32 -38.91
N LYS A 679 11.97 82.69 -38.19
CA LYS A 679 10.54 82.94 -38.37
C LYS A 679 10.17 84.39 -38.09
N GLU A 680 10.59 84.93 -36.93
CA GLU A 680 10.33 86.34 -36.56
C GLU A 680 11.05 87.31 -37.51
N ARG A 681 12.26 86.96 -37.95
CA ARG A 681 13.04 87.75 -38.91
C ARG A 681 12.33 87.86 -40.25
N VAL A 682 11.81 86.75 -40.79
CA VAL A 682 11.06 86.73 -42.05
C VAL A 682 9.79 87.56 -41.95
N THR A 683 9.09 87.52 -40.81
CA THR A 683 7.93 88.39 -40.58
C THR A 683 8.32 89.86 -40.63
N LEU A 684 9.36 90.27 -39.91
CA LEU A 684 9.82 91.65 -39.89
C LEU A 684 10.32 92.13 -41.26
N GLU A 685 11.01 91.26 -42.00
CA GLU A 685 11.47 91.54 -43.36
C GLU A 685 10.29 91.72 -44.32
N ASN A 686 9.27 90.85 -44.27
CA ASN A 686 8.08 90.98 -45.12
C ASN A 686 7.33 92.29 -44.85
N ASP A 687 7.14 92.66 -43.59
CA ASP A 687 6.50 93.92 -43.20
C ASP A 687 7.26 95.13 -43.74
N TYR A 688 8.59 95.06 -43.74
CA TYR A 688 9.44 96.09 -44.30
C TYR A 688 9.38 96.14 -45.83
N GLN A 689 9.41 94.98 -46.50
CA GLN A 689 9.32 94.88 -47.96
C GLN A 689 8.03 95.53 -48.50
N VAL A 690 6.90 95.38 -47.81
CA VAL A 690 5.65 96.07 -48.17
C VAL A 690 5.82 97.60 -48.14
N ARG A 691 6.48 98.14 -47.11
CA ARG A 691 6.75 99.58 -47.01
C ARG A 691 7.70 100.05 -48.11
N VAL A 692 8.75 99.28 -48.40
CA VAL A 692 9.70 99.57 -49.49
C VAL A 692 9.00 99.59 -50.84
N GLN A 693 8.11 98.63 -51.12
CA GLN A 693 7.34 98.60 -52.37
C GLN A 693 6.42 99.81 -52.52
N GLU A 694 5.75 100.25 -51.44
CA GLU A 694 4.92 101.46 -51.49
C GLU A 694 5.76 102.73 -51.70
N LEU A 695 6.93 102.82 -51.06
CA LEU A 695 7.87 103.92 -51.28
C LEU A 695 8.41 103.93 -52.71
N GLU A 696 8.70 102.77 -53.29
CA GLU A 696 9.14 102.62 -54.68
C GLU A 696 8.01 102.99 -55.66
N ARG A 697 6.76 102.62 -55.37
CA ARG A 697 5.58 103.03 -56.15
C ARG A 697 5.43 104.55 -56.14
N ARG A 698 5.58 105.19 -54.98
CA ARG A 698 5.57 106.66 -54.84
C ARG A 698 6.73 107.30 -55.59
N LYS A 699 7.93 106.71 -55.51
CA LYS A 699 9.12 107.15 -56.25
C LYS A 699 8.88 107.15 -57.77
N ASN A 700 8.35 106.05 -58.30
CA ASN A 700 8.02 105.92 -59.73
C ASN A 700 6.90 106.87 -60.15
N LEU A 701 5.89 107.09 -59.29
CA LEU A 701 4.85 108.08 -59.53
C LEU A 701 5.43 109.48 -59.62
N HIS A 702 6.26 109.90 -58.66
CA HIS A 702 6.92 111.20 -58.69
C HIS A 702 7.80 111.35 -59.94
N GLN A 703 8.51 110.29 -60.34
CA GLN A 703 9.31 110.27 -61.57
C GLN A 703 8.44 110.45 -62.83
N SER A 704 7.28 109.79 -62.93
CA SER A 704 6.37 109.94 -64.06
C SER A 704 5.77 111.34 -64.18
N GLN A 705 5.69 112.07 -63.07
CA GLN A 705 5.17 113.43 -63.05
C GLN A 705 6.19 114.46 -63.55
N LEU A 706 7.48 114.10 -63.65
CA LEU A 706 8.51 114.93 -64.26
C LEU A 706 8.27 115.09 -65.76
N ARG A 707 7.74 116.24 -66.15
CA ARG A 707 7.48 116.63 -67.54
C ARG A 707 8.15 117.97 -67.87
N PRO A 708 8.59 118.21 -69.12
CA PRO A 708 9.28 119.45 -69.50
C PRO A 708 8.50 120.72 -69.12
N SER A 709 7.17 120.70 -69.21
CA SER A 709 6.31 121.85 -68.88
C SER A 709 6.37 122.33 -67.42
N LEU A 710 6.93 121.53 -66.50
CA LEU A 710 7.17 121.95 -65.11
C LEU A 710 8.32 122.97 -64.96
N GLY A 711 9.14 123.16 -66.00
CA GLY A 711 10.21 124.18 -66.01
C GLY A 711 9.71 125.62 -66.20
N HIS A 712 8.48 125.80 -66.70
CA HIS A 712 7.93 127.13 -66.99
C HIS A 712 7.65 127.93 -65.69
N PRO A 713 7.91 129.25 -65.63
CA PRO A 713 7.76 130.05 -64.40
C PRO A 713 6.37 130.00 -63.74
N HIS A 714 5.31 129.81 -64.54
CA HIS A 714 3.93 129.70 -64.06
C HIS A 714 3.64 128.40 -63.28
N ASN A 715 4.46 127.36 -63.45
CA ASN A 715 4.27 126.04 -62.82
C ASN A 715 5.24 125.80 -61.64
N ARG A 716 5.90 126.85 -61.14
CA ARG A 716 6.92 126.74 -60.09
C ARG A 716 6.40 126.18 -58.76
N THR A 717 5.18 126.54 -58.38
CA THR A 717 4.52 126.00 -57.18
C THR A 717 4.26 124.50 -57.28
N GLU A 718 3.93 123.99 -58.47
CA GLU A 718 3.75 122.56 -58.73
C GLU A 718 5.09 121.81 -58.63
N MET A 719 6.16 122.37 -59.19
CA MET A 719 7.52 121.82 -59.12
C MET A 719 8.06 121.75 -57.67
N ASP A 720 7.87 122.82 -56.89
CA ASP A 720 8.33 122.86 -55.49
C ASP A 720 7.52 121.88 -54.61
N THR A 721 6.23 121.69 -54.90
CA THR A 721 5.37 120.71 -54.22
C THR A 721 5.80 119.27 -54.52
N LEU A 722 6.16 118.97 -55.78
CA LEU A 722 6.68 117.65 -56.16
C LEU A 722 8.04 117.37 -55.53
N CYS A 723 8.95 118.34 -55.52
CA CYS A 723 10.24 118.23 -54.85
C CYS A 723 10.08 118.03 -53.34
N GLY A 724 9.17 118.77 -52.69
CA GLY A 724 8.88 118.60 -51.26
C GLY A 724 8.23 117.25 -50.92
N SER A 725 7.40 116.71 -51.81
CA SER A 725 6.78 115.39 -51.65
C SER A 725 7.80 114.26 -51.82
N GLU A 726 8.73 114.43 -52.75
CA GLU A 726 9.82 113.48 -52.98
C GLU A 726 10.88 113.52 -51.86
N GLU A 727 11.21 114.71 -51.36
CA GLU A 727 12.08 114.88 -50.21
C GLU A 727 11.50 114.22 -48.95
N ARG A 728 10.17 114.33 -48.74
CA ARG A 728 9.48 113.63 -47.65
C ARG A 728 9.55 112.11 -47.81
N ARG A 729 9.35 111.60 -49.03
CA ARG A 729 9.45 110.17 -49.38
C ARG A 729 10.89 109.65 -49.18
N ARG A 730 11.90 110.44 -49.56
CA ARG A 730 13.33 110.16 -49.32
C ARG A 730 13.64 110.05 -47.84
N GLN A 731 13.19 111.02 -47.04
CA GLN A 731 13.40 111.00 -45.60
C GLN A 731 12.70 109.79 -44.95
N GLU A 732 11.47 109.49 -45.37
CA GLU A 732 10.71 108.29 -44.93
C GLU A 732 11.43 106.98 -45.31
N ALA A 733 12.07 106.91 -46.47
CA ALA A 733 12.87 105.75 -46.89
C ALA A 733 14.16 105.59 -46.08
N LEU A 734 14.88 106.68 -45.80
CA LEU A 734 16.10 106.67 -44.99
C LEU A 734 15.81 106.32 -43.52
N ASP A 735 14.75 106.90 -42.95
CA ASP A 735 14.33 106.61 -41.58
C ASP A 735 13.77 105.19 -41.47
N GLY A 736 13.01 104.74 -42.48
CA GLY A 736 12.54 103.36 -42.59
C GLY A 736 13.68 102.33 -42.62
N ALA A 737 14.73 102.59 -43.40
CA ALA A 737 15.91 101.71 -43.47
C ALA A 737 16.66 101.63 -42.14
N LYS A 738 16.82 102.76 -41.43
CA LYS A 738 17.45 102.79 -40.11
C LYS A 738 16.60 102.07 -39.07
N GLN A 739 15.29 102.32 -39.03
CA GLN A 739 14.37 101.70 -38.09
C GLN A 739 14.27 100.18 -38.30
N HIS A 740 14.28 99.72 -39.56
CA HIS A 740 14.29 98.29 -39.88
C HIS A 740 15.57 97.60 -39.41
N ALA A 741 16.73 98.20 -39.71
CA ALA A 741 18.02 97.68 -39.28
C ALA A 741 18.14 97.65 -37.74
N GLU A 742 17.64 98.69 -37.04
CA GLU A 742 17.61 98.72 -35.59
C GLU A 742 16.65 97.67 -35.00
N ALA A 743 15.48 97.46 -35.62
CA ALA A 743 14.53 96.44 -35.20
C ALA A 743 15.10 95.01 -35.38
N LEU A 744 15.76 94.73 -36.50
CA LEU A 744 16.46 93.46 -36.74
C LEU A 744 17.61 93.24 -35.75
N ALA A 745 18.42 94.27 -35.47
CA ALA A 745 19.51 94.16 -34.50
C ALA A 745 19.01 93.92 -33.07
N LYS A 746 17.90 94.57 -32.67
CA LYS A 746 17.24 94.32 -31.37
C LYS A 746 16.69 92.90 -31.29
N LEU A 747 16.07 92.40 -32.36
CA LEU A 747 15.56 91.04 -32.44
C LEU A 747 16.68 90.01 -32.26
N GLU A 748 17.78 90.15 -33.00
CA GLU A 748 18.97 89.29 -32.88
C GLU A 748 19.53 89.31 -31.45
N ALA A 749 19.64 90.48 -30.82
CA ALA A 749 20.15 90.60 -29.44
C ALA A 749 19.24 89.94 -28.40
N GLN A 750 17.91 90.05 -28.56
CA GLN A 750 16.93 89.40 -27.67
C GLN A 750 17.03 87.87 -27.76
N PHE A 751 17.12 87.32 -28.98
CA PHE A 751 17.27 85.88 -29.19
C PHE A 751 18.61 85.35 -28.71
N ALA A 752 19.70 86.11 -28.86
CA ALA A 752 21.00 85.76 -28.29
C ALA A 752 20.96 85.69 -26.75
N GLY A 753 20.30 86.64 -26.08
CA GLY A 753 20.09 86.61 -24.63
C GLY A 753 19.29 85.38 -24.18
N SER A 754 18.16 85.12 -24.84
CA SER A 754 17.32 83.92 -24.60
C SER A 754 18.08 82.61 -24.83
N PHE A 755 18.93 82.55 -25.85
CA PHE A 755 19.75 81.38 -26.14
C PHE A 755 20.74 81.08 -25.02
N ILE A 756 21.48 82.10 -24.54
CA ILE A 756 22.47 81.92 -23.46
C ILE A 756 21.79 81.41 -22.18
N GLU A 757 20.64 81.98 -21.82
CA GLU A 757 19.87 81.56 -20.64
C GLU A 757 19.41 80.09 -20.76
N LYS A 758 18.79 79.72 -21.89
CA LYS A 758 18.32 78.34 -22.14
C LYS A 758 19.47 77.33 -22.17
N LEU A 759 20.59 77.70 -22.78
CA LEU A 759 21.79 76.87 -22.83
C LEU A 759 22.35 76.64 -21.42
N ALA A 760 22.48 77.71 -20.62
CA ALA A 760 22.96 77.63 -19.24
C ALA A 760 22.06 76.76 -18.36
N GLN A 761 20.74 76.98 -18.40
CA GLN A 761 19.77 76.22 -17.60
C GLN A 761 19.77 74.72 -17.96
N THR A 762 19.87 74.39 -19.24
CA THR A 762 19.87 72.99 -19.69
C THR A 762 21.17 72.29 -19.30
N CYS A 763 22.32 72.96 -19.45
CA CYS A 763 23.60 72.40 -19.01
C CYS A 763 23.67 72.22 -17.48
N GLU A 764 23.15 73.17 -16.69
CA GLU A 764 23.03 73.04 -15.24
C GLU A 764 22.21 71.79 -14.86
N THR A 765 21.07 71.59 -15.52
CA THR A 765 20.20 70.42 -15.28
C THR A 765 20.91 69.11 -15.61
N MET A 766 21.64 69.04 -16.73
CA MET A 766 22.42 67.86 -17.11
C MET A 766 23.55 67.56 -16.13
N LEU A 767 24.29 68.57 -15.68
CA LEU A 767 25.37 68.39 -14.71
C LEU A 767 24.85 67.84 -13.38
N LEU A 768 23.71 68.36 -12.89
CA LEU A 768 23.06 67.82 -11.69
C LEU A 768 22.57 66.37 -11.86
N GLN A 769 22.06 66.02 -13.04
CA GLN A 769 21.71 64.63 -13.36
C GLN A 769 22.94 63.72 -13.41
N PHE A 770 24.08 64.24 -13.86
CA PHE A 770 25.31 63.47 -14.01
C PHE A 770 26.08 63.30 -12.69
N ASP A 771 25.94 64.22 -11.73
CA ASP A 771 26.43 64.05 -10.36
C ASP A 771 25.79 62.83 -9.66
N ALA A 772 24.59 62.44 -10.10
CA ALA A 772 23.84 61.27 -9.64
C ALA A 772 24.30 59.94 -10.24
N VAL A 773 25.11 59.98 -11.30
CA VAL A 773 25.60 58.79 -11.98
C VAL A 773 26.59 58.08 -11.08
N LEU A 774 26.30 56.82 -10.75
CA LEU A 774 27.25 55.96 -10.07
C LEU A 774 28.47 55.72 -10.98
N SER A 775 29.65 55.94 -10.43
CA SER A 775 30.95 55.69 -11.06
C SER A 775 31.56 54.39 -10.55
N LEU A 776 32.61 53.92 -11.22
CA LEU A 776 33.34 52.71 -10.81
C LEU A 776 33.98 52.84 -9.42
N ASP A 777 34.15 54.07 -8.93
CA ASP A 777 34.72 54.40 -7.62
C ASP A 777 33.66 54.42 -6.50
N ASP A 778 32.38 54.39 -6.85
CA ASP A 778 31.26 54.37 -5.88
C ASP A 778 30.88 52.94 -5.46
N VAL A 779 31.36 51.93 -6.19
CA VAL A 779 31.00 50.53 -6.04
C VAL A 779 32.23 49.69 -5.72
N GLU A 780 32.09 48.70 -4.87
CA GLU A 780 33.14 47.74 -4.53
C GLU A 780 33.71 47.04 -5.78
N VAL A 781 34.99 46.68 -5.71
CA VAL A 781 35.63 45.86 -6.75
C VAL A 781 35.40 44.40 -6.40
N GLY A 782 34.75 43.67 -7.29
CA GLY A 782 34.59 42.22 -7.13
C GLY A 782 35.96 41.54 -6.96
N LYS A 783 36.07 40.62 -6.01
CA LYS A 783 37.29 39.83 -5.77
C LYS A 783 37.58 38.98 -7.00
N VAL A 784 38.66 39.28 -7.71
CA VAL A 784 39.14 38.44 -8.82
C VAL A 784 40.26 37.57 -8.26
N GLU A 785 40.03 36.26 -8.13
CA GLU A 785 41.11 35.30 -7.93
C GLU A 785 42.13 35.50 -9.07
N PRO A 786 43.40 35.82 -8.76
CA PRO A 786 44.39 36.07 -9.79
C PRO A 786 44.61 34.77 -10.57
N LYS A 787 44.07 34.70 -11.80
CA LYS A 787 44.48 33.67 -12.75
C LYS A 787 46.00 33.73 -12.86
N PRO A 788 46.74 32.62 -12.66
CA PRO A 788 48.20 32.63 -12.76
C PRO A 788 48.59 33.20 -14.12
N LYS A 789 49.25 34.36 -14.12
CA LYS A 789 49.67 35.02 -15.36
C LYS A 789 50.69 34.10 -16.04
N SER A 790 50.41 33.66 -17.26
CA SER A 790 51.40 32.99 -18.11
C SER A 790 52.64 33.88 -18.27
N THR A 791 53.83 33.27 -18.22
CA THR A 791 55.15 33.91 -18.32
C THR A 791 55.29 34.87 -19.52
N LYS A 792 54.53 34.64 -20.61
CA LYS A 792 54.46 35.53 -21.78
C LYS A 792 53.85 36.91 -21.50
N ARG A 793 52.91 37.02 -20.54
CA ARG A 793 52.25 38.30 -20.20
C ARG A 793 53.14 39.16 -19.30
N LEU A 794 53.91 38.52 -18.40
CA LEU A 794 54.89 39.20 -17.54
C LEU A 794 56.07 39.77 -18.34
N LEU A 795 56.52 39.10 -19.41
CA LEU A 795 57.54 39.65 -20.32
C LEU A 795 57.04 40.86 -21.13
N ARG A 796 55.74 40.93 -21.44
CA ARG A 796 55.16 42.02 -22.24
C ARG A 796 54.92 43.28 -21.41
N GLU A 797 54.54 43.13 -20.14
CA GLU A 797 54.40 44.25 -19.17
C GLU A 797 55.77 44.85 -18.80
N LYS A 798 56.88 44.09 -18.89
CA LYS A 798 58.24 44.60 -18.63
C LYS A 798 58.86 45.37 -19.81
N MET A 799 58.26 45.30 -21.00
CA MET A 799 58.75 45.95 -22.23
C MET A 799 57.95 47.20 -22.63
N ALA A 800 56.82 47.48 -21.98
CA ALA A 800 56.04 48.70 -22.17
C ALA A 800 56.31 49.66 -21.01
N GLY A 801 57.42 50.40 -21.15
CA GLY A 801 57.83 51.43 -20.19
C GLY A 801 56.88 52.63 -20.14
N ASP A 802 56.97 53.33 -19.02
CA ASP A 802 56.43 54.66 -18.72
C ASP A 802 56.38 55.59 -19.93
N GLU A 803 55.19 56.13 -20.21
CA GLU A 803 55.02 57.53 -20.65
C GLU A 803 53.62 58.00 -20.26
N ASP A 804 53.53 58.90 -19.28
CA ASP A 804 52.31 59.67 -19.01
C ASP A 804 52.67 61.17 -19.02
N GLY A 805 52.58 61.73 -20.22
CA GLY A 805 52.77 63.15 -20.51
C GLY A 805 51.58 63.97 -20.03
N LYS A 806 51.81 64.80 -19.02
CA LYS A 806 50.89 65.86 -18.58
C LYS A 806 50.81 66.94 -19.65
N ASP A 807 49.61 67.19 -20.18
CA ASP A 807 49.33 68.39 -20.96
C ASP A 807 48.34 69.32 -20.23
N LYS A 808 48.74 70.60 -20.13
CA LYS A 808 48.08 71.67 -19.39
C LYS A 808 47.14 72.44 -20.33
N LEU A 809 45.90 72.69 -19.92
CA LEU A 809 45.05 73.74 -20.51
C LEU A 809 44.42 74.61 -19.41
N ALA A 810 44.42 75.92 -19.66
CA ALA A 810 44.18 77.04 -18.75
C ALA A 810 42.68 77.29 -18.41
N PRO A 811 42.36 78.11 -17.38
CA PRO A 811 41.07 78.09 -16.69
C PRO A 811 40.05 79.14 -17.17
N PHE A 812 38.76 78.76 -17.14
CA PHE A 812 37.59 79.64 -17.08
C PHE A 812 36.72 79.22 -15.86
N PRO A 813 35.91 80.13 -15.27
CA PRO A 813 35.44 80.00 -13.89
C PRO A 813 34.48 78.82 -13.63
N SER A 814 34.68 78.23 -12.46
CA SER A 814 34.15 76.94 -11.98
C SER A 814 32.65 76.98 -11.62
N VAL A 815 31.86 76.13 -12.27
CA VAL A 815 30.64 75.56 -11.69
C VAL A 815 31.08 74.39 -10.81
N LYS A 816 30.77 74.43 -9.51
CA LYS A 816 31.15 73.37 -8.55
C LYS A 816 30.24 72.15 -8.75
N THR A 817 30.69 71.15 -9.51
CA THR A 817 30.09 69.80 -9.51
C THR A 817 30.83 68.92 -8.50
N VAL A 818 30.15 67.94 -7.91
CA VAL A 818 30.71 67.07 -6.85
C VAL A 818 31.63 65.99 -7.45
N LYS A 819 31.42 65.65 -8.74
CA LYS A 819 32.25 64.71 -9.50
C LYS A 819 32.66 65.29 -10.87
N THR A 820 33.78 64.82 -11.43
CA THR A 820 34.23 65.16 -12.79
C THR A 820 34.33 63.87 -13.62
N THR A 821 33.24 63.49 -14.27
CA THR A 821 33.18 62.28 -15.13
C THR A 821 33.27 62.66 -16.62
N PRO A 822 33.54 61.70 -17.54
CA PRO A 822 33.54 61.97 -18.98
C PRO A 822 32.24 62.62 -19.48
N GLY A 823 31.09 62.27 -18.88
CA GLY A 823 29.81 62.92 -19.17
C GLY A 823 29.79 64.41 -18.81
N HIS A 824 30.34 64.79 -17.64
CA HIS A 824 30.44 66.21 -17.24
C HIS A 824 31.30 67.01 -18.22
N LEU A 825 32.45 66.44 -18.62
CA LEU A 825 33.34 67.06 -19.60
C LEU A 825 32.65 67.23 -20.96
N ALA A 826 31.84 66.25 -21.39
CA ALA A 826 31.05 66.36 -22.62
C ALA A 826 29.99 67.48 -22.56
N VAL A 827 29.31 67.68 -21.42
CA VAL A 827 28.38 68.81 -21.25
C VAL A 827 29.11 70.14 -21.40
N VAL A 828 30.24 70.33 -20.71
CA VAL A 828 31.02 71.58 -20.78
C VAL A 828 31.56 71.82 -22.19
N LYS A 829 32.10 70.78 -22.84
CA LYS A 829 32.62 70.87 -24.21
C LYS A 829 31.52 71.25 -25.22
N SER A 830 30.36 70.60 -25.15
CA SER A 830 29.22 70.88 -26.03
C SER A 830 28.66 72.28 -25.81
N ARG A 831 28.56 72.74 -24.56
CA ARG A 831 28.15 74.10 -24.20
C ARG A 831 29.08 75.15 -24.82
N ASN A 832 30.38 75.02 -24.57
CA ASN A 832 31.36 75.99 -25.04
C ASN A 832 31.38 76.07 -26.56
N LYS A 833 31.35 74.91 -27.25
CA LYS A 833 31.27 74.85 -28.70
C LYS A 833 30.02 75.53 -29.24
N ALA A 834 28.84 75.21 -28.69
CA ALA A 834 27.59 75.81 -29.15
C ALA A 834 27.51 77.32 -28.91
N TYR A 835 28.12 77.81 -27.82
CA TYR A 835 28.23 79.24 -27.56
C TYR A 835 29.08 79.95 -28.62
N GLU A 836 30.27 79.44 -28.92
CA GLU A 836 31.14 80.03 -29.95
C GLU A 836 30.50 79.96 -31.34
N ASP A 837 29.97 78.80 -31.73
CA ASP A 837 29.29 78.62 -33.02
C ASP A 837 28.10 79.60 -33.19
N TYR A 838 27.36 79.87 -32.11
CA TYR A 838 26.23 80.82 -32.14
C TYR A 838 26.72 82.28 -32.15
N LYS A 839 27.78 82.59 -31.41
CA LYS A 839 28.39 83.92 -31.35
C LYS A 839 28.92 84.35 -32.71
N GLU A 840 29.62 83.47 -33.43
CA GLU A 840 30.10 83.76 -34.79
C GLU A 840 28.93 84.08 -35.74
N LYS A 841 27.83 83.31 -35.67
CA LYS A 841 26.62 83.57 -36.48
C LYS A 841 25.96 84.89 -36.11
N PHE A 842 25.89 85.22 -34.83
CA PHE A 842 25.33 86.48 -34.35
C PHE A 842 26.13 87.69 -34.87
N GLU A 843 27.46 87.65 -34.76
CA GLU A 843 28.35 88.71 -35.24
C GLU A 843 28.27 88.88 -36.77
N SER A 844 28.23 87.77 -37.52
CA SER A 844 28.04 87.78 -38.97
C SER A 844 26.71 88.42 -39.38
N ARG A 845 25.60 88.08 -38.69
CA ARG A 845 24.27 88.63 -38.97
C ARG A 845 24.17 90.11 -38.67
N LEU A 846 24.72 90.58 -37.54
CA LEU A 846 24.75 92.02 -37.23
C LEU A 846 25.53 92.81 -38.28
N THR A 847 26.61 92.23 -38.81
CA THR A 847 27.38 92.83 -39.90
C THR A 847 26.55 92.91 -41.18
N ALA A 848 25.88 91.83 -41.57
CA ALA A 848 25.01 91.80 -42.75
C ALA A 848 23.84 92.80 -42.65
N ILE A 849 23.22 92.94 -41.47
CA ILE A 849 22.16 93.95 -41.23
C ILE A 849 22.70 95.37 -41.49
N ARG A 850 23.89 95.68 -40.98
CA ARG A 850 24.51 97.00 -41.14
C ARG A 850 24.89 97.27 -42.59
N GLU A 851 25.43 96.28 -43.30
CA GLU A 851 25.77 96.38 -44.72
C GLU A 851 24.53 96.58 -45.59
N ALA A 852 23.45 95.84 -45.34
CA ALA A 852 22.18 95.99 -46.06
C ALA A 852 21.58 97.39 -45.86
N MET A 853 21.58 97.90 -44.63
CA MET A 853 21.15 99.28 -44.33
C MET A 853 21.98 100.30 -45.12
N ASN A 854 23.31 100.18 -45.09
CA ASN A 854 24.21 101.09 -45.80
C ASN A 854 24.01 101.03 -47.31
N ALA A 855 23.83 99.84 -47.88
CA ALA A 855 23.54 99.66 -49.30
C ALA A 855 22.24 100.35 -49.70
N GLN A 856 21.20 100.27 -48.86
CA GLN A 856 19.93 100.94 -49.11
C GLN A 856 20.04 102.47 -49.02
N ILE A 857 20.77 102.99 -48.02
CA ILE A 857 21.05 104.42 -47.90
C ILE A 857 21.81 104.91 -49.15
N GLN A 858 22.83 104.18 -49.60
CA GLN A 858 23.57 104.53 -50.82
C GLN A 858 22.70 104.49 -52.08
N ASN A 859 21.79 103.52 -52.20
CA ASN A 859 20.83 103.47 -53.31
C ASN A 859 19.92 104.71 -53.32
N GLU A 860 19.45 105.12 -52.16
CA GLU A 860 18.62 106.32 -52.01
C GLU A 860 19.42 107.60 -52.32
N GLU A 861 20.69 107.67 -51.91
CA GLU A 861 21.59 108.78 -52.28
C GLU A 861 21.84 108.84 -53.79
N ARG A 862 22.06 107.69 -54.45
CA ARG A 862 22.22 107.61 -55.90
C ARG A 862 20.97 108.09 -56.62
N TRP A 863 19.80 107.66 -56.15
CA TRP A 863 18.52 108.13 -56.66
C TRP A 863 18.37 109.65 -56.48
N THR A 864 18.66 110.17 -55.30
CA THR A 864 18.60 111.61 -55.00
C THR A 864 19.47 112.42 -55.98
N ARG A 865 20.70 111.97 -56.26
CA ARG A 865 21.57 112.62 -57.25
C ARG A 865 21.01 112.56 -58.67
N SER A 866 20.33 111.47 -59.04
CA SER A 866 19.67 111.32 -60.33
C SER A 866 18.45 112.23 -60.45
N TRP A 867 17.61 112.26 -59.41
CA TRP A 867 16.45 113.14 -59.29
C TRP A 867 16.84 114.61 -59.42
N GLN A 868 17.86 115.05 -58.67
CA GLN A 868 18.37 116.42 -58.72
C GLN A 868 18.83 116.83 -60.13
N ARG A 869 19.51 115.92 -60.84
CA ARG A 869 19.93 116.13 -62.23
C ARG A 869 18.73 116.28 -63.18
N SER A 870 17.70 115.45 -63.04
CA SER A 870 16.48 115.57 -63.83
C SER A 870 15.75 116.90 -63.58
N ILE A 871 15.68 117.33 -62.31
CA ILE A 871 15.10 118.63 -61.94
C ILE A 871 15.91 119.79 -62.55
N ASN A 872 17.23 119.77 -62.42
CA ASN A 872 18.10 120.81 -63.00
C ASN A 872 17.95 120.89 -64.52
N LYS A 873 17.92 119.73 -65.20
CA LYS A 873 17.73 119.67 -66.65
C LYS A 873 16.38 120.22 -67.11
N ILE A 874 15.31 120.01 -66.33
CA ILE A 874 13.99 120.60 -66.61
C ILE A 874 13.99 122.12 -66.38
N LYS A 875 14.73 122.60 -65.37
CA LYS A 875 14.93 124.03 -65.11
C LYS A 875 15.79 124.74 -66.15
N GLU A 876 16.64 124.02 -66.89
CA GLU A 876 17.47 124.55 -67.98
C GLU A 876 16.75 124.62 -69.34
N LEU A 877 15.57 124.02 -69.48
CA LEU A 877 14.77 124.02 -70.72
C LEU A 877 13.96 125.32 -70.94
N TYR A 878 13.90 126.20 -69.94
CA TYR A 878 13.19 127.49 -69.91
C TYR A 878 14.05 128.51 -69.18
#